data_AF-A0A0C1Z1D2-F1
#
_entry.id   AF-A0A0C1Z1D2-F1
#
_cell.length_a   1.000
_cell.length_b   1.000
_cell.length_c   1.000
_cell.angle_alpha   90.00
_cell.angle_beta   90.00
_cell.angle_gamma   90.00
#
_symmetry.space_group_name_H-M   'P 1'
#
loop_
_entity.id
_entity.type
_entity.pdbx_description
1 polymer ?
#
loop_
_entity_poly.entity_id
_entity_poly.type
_entity_poly.pdbx_seq_one_letter_code
_entity_poly.pdbx_strand_id
1 'polypeptide(L)'
;MAVTISANGLSVVHKGSGGEANATLPDVCLTKVGKPIVPIPYGNNAKSSDLAGGSTTVTADGGNSIALKGSTFAKSTGDAAGDKKGVASGTIEAEAKFISASPDVLIEGKGVARLSDQMTMNKANTMCLGGVQNPAVSVTEDEEGTYTVYVKARYPDGILLKDADFDITDPSGSVLTSGHFDDSGKSTVSGLKPGQIKILAKESTNAFVPKVVRIDNPHYLMTLTDEDFFDRASQGQQTFWHPYRIAPPSEGWGAMGKSLTADRYFLDIVDLEVKTHFLQRHPDFSFSILAEALVAGIESMSEESMDRVLSLGLPLVLEEGELLSVLFRLPKHETADRMLAYMRARGKGNPQTFLQEYDWQSAKQALSSQLEAVLSKVKGRLESLSSEASRLNYLYLSSDIYDAHVSTINTYSKKLSDNLSSAFERLQTKAESLMNDTSEVSVIQAPDNVYSAEAGNIEVVINAILKIDLEEQKWVKIRAIYSDRWQTPVYAQNIKIMTNSIVHEEGASLSAIPTRSTEVETIELANETTQVEGGVALFNSLKPNTDTVTVEYIGEPGIEEQITNIQDSVEATLDGAYNVLIEDMKGFQQQWDEEGYWTLGDGVIDGAQAWGADIVDMLSPSFWGDAADTISDLSSSAVDKLAIYSVDKFNSITKAMLNEKGQLKNPTWVLETLGREFDSFQDSVFESVDEAIEDVSKLYAESQDVVRKLECIAKHRQTILELPQKISNGDVDAVETFIDTVLMDFDPDWAKEIKGHEQFPNAMAIIEDHDTILTYVTYLSLMLEAIPPNFYFYYGGKAGTYLILELILTVVLAICTLGTGAAARIATLVARFAAGAKKVKGIRNAAKAFDSFIKAVESLIDVLSDYQELAEKLVKRPLGKFKGKPVTTMTAKKKAVKRDASCRLCHSNQHKTPRYKRGELEYI
;
A
#
# COMPACT_ATOMS: atom_id res chain seq x y z
N MET A 1 15.14 7.11 -57.25
CA MET A 1 16.02 8.20 -56.77
C MET A 1 15.24 8.98 -55.73
N ALA A 2 15.91 9.57 -54.73
CA ALA A 2 15.23 10.46 -53.80
C ALA A 2 14.68 11.68 -54.55
N VAL A 3 13.48 12.14 -54.19
CA VAL A 3 12.91 13.38 -54.72
C VAL A 3 13.42 14.50 -53.83
N THR A 4 14.23 15.41 -54.34
CA THR A 4 14.90 16.43 -53.50
C THR A 4 14.20 17.79 -53.52
N ILE A 5 13.23 17.97 -54.43
CA ILE A 5 12.56 19.24 -54.67
C ILE A 5 11.06 19.18 -54.37
N SER A 6 10.56 20.20 -53.67
CA SER A 6 9.13 20.44 -53.48
C SER A 6 8.68 21.77 -54.05
N ALA A 7 7.40 21.84 -54.40
CA ALA A 7 6.70 23.06 -54.75
C ALA A 7 5.43 23.13 -53.90
N ASN A 8 5.23 24.22 -53.17
CA ASN A 8 4.09 24.42 -52.26
C ASN A 8 3.92 23.29 -51.22
N GLY A 9 5.04 22.78 -50.68
CA GLY A 9 5.02 21.67 -49.71
C GLY A 9 4.69 20.29 -50.30
N LEU A 10 4.53 20.18 -51.63
CA LEU A 10 4.26 18.92 -52.33
C LEU A 10 5.45 18.55 -53.22
N SER A 11 5.79 17.27 -53.30
CA SER A 11 6.93 16.82 -54.10
C SER A 11 6.69 17.03 -55.59
N VAL A 12 7.70 17.52 -56.30
CA VAL A 12 7.61 17.79 -57.75
C VAL A 12 7.69 16.49 -58.54
N VAL A 13 6.85 16.34 -59.56
CA VAL A 13 6.82 15.16 -60.42
C VAL A 13 7.78 15.37 -61.60
N HIS A 14 8.69 14.44 -61.81
CA HIS A 14 9.63 14.44 -62.92
C HIS A 14 9.82 13.01 -63.43
N LYS A 15 10.44 12.84 -64.61
CA LYS A 15 10.53 11.53 -65.29
C LYS A 15 11.10 10.39 -64.44
N GLY A 16 11.98 10.72 -63.48
CA GLY A 16 12.62 9.78 -62.58
C GLY A 16 12.06 9.73 -61.17
N SER A 17 10.95 10.44 -60.89
CA SER A 17 10.41 10.59 -59.53
C SER A 17 9.69 9.34 -59.03
N GLY A 18 9.34 8.42 -59.94
CA GLY A 18 8.61 7.19 -59.60
C GLY A 18 7.13 7.41 -59.31
N GLY A 19 6.59 8.57 -59.68
CA GLY A 19 5.18 8.88 -59.48
C GLY A 19 4.23 8.02 -60.34
N GLU A 20 3.07 7.69 -59.79
CA GLU A 20 2.05 6.82 -60.40
C GLU A 20 0.65 7.45 -60.28
N ALA A 21 -0.10 7.47 -61.38
CA ALA A 21 -1.48 7.92 -61.45
C ALA A 21 -2.41 6.71 -61.64
N ASN A 22 -3.28 6.48 -60.66
CA ASN A 22 -4.26 5.40 -60.69
C ASN A 22 -5.66 5.98 -60.92
N ALA A 23 -6.43 5.37 -61.82
CA ALA A 23 -7.81 5.80 -62.10
C ALA A 23 -8.67 5.68 -60.84
N THR A 24 -9.27 6.78 -60.42
CA THR A 24 -10.21 6.83 -59.29
C THR A 24 -11.65 6.63 -59.75
N LEU A 25 -11.94 6.92 -61.01
CA LEU A 25 -13.22 6.61 -61.65
C LEU A 25 -13.10 5.32 -62.47
N PRO A 26 -14.17 4.53 -62.63
CA PRO A 26 -14.12 3.31 -63.42
C PRO A 26 -13.84 3.61 -64.90
N ASP A 27 -12.85 2.93 -65.48
CA ASP A 27 -12.54 3.04 -66.91
C ASP A 27 -13.46 2.14 -67.72
N VAL A 28 -14.63 2.66 -68.11
CA VAL A 28 -15.66 1.85 -68.77
C VAL A 28 -15.34 1.69 -70.25
N CYS A 29 -15.02 0.46 -70.66
CA CYS A 29 -14.82 0.09 -72.06
C CYS A 29 -15.94 -0.84 -72.55
N LEU A 30 -16.26 -0.77 -73.84
CA LEU A 30 -17.13 -1.74 -74.48
C LEU A 30 -16.36 -3.04 -74.67
N THR A 31 -16.92 -4.14 -74.18
CA THR A 31 -16.30 -5.46 -74.21
C THR A 31 -17.28 -6.50 -74.75
N LYS A 32 -16.79 -7.36 -75.65
CA LYS A 32 -17.57 -8.49 -76.16
C LYS A 32 -17.62 -9.63 -75.15
N VAL A 33 -18.81 -9.94 -74.64
CA VAL A 33 -19.05 -11.08 -73.74
C VAL A 33 -19.94 -12.09 -74.46
N GLY A 34 -19.34 -13.04 -75.17
CA GLY A 34 -20.07 -13.96 -76.04
C GLY A 34 -20.62 -13.25 -77.29
N LYS A 35 -21.95 -13.23 -77.45
CA LYS A 35 -22.64 -12.49 -78.54
C LYS A 35 -22.88 -10.99 -78.25
N PRO A 36 -23.28 -10.54 -77.04
CA PRO A 36 -23.47 -9.12 -76.76
C PRO A 36 -22.17 -8.32 -76.56
N ILE A 37 -22.24 -7.02 -76.85
CA ILE A 37 -21.24 -6.01 -76.47
C ILE A 37 -21.80 -5.27 -75.26
N VAL A 38 -21.10 -5.29 -74.14
CA VAL A 38 -21.54 -4.67 -72.88
C VAL A 38 -20.45 -3.74 -72.32
N PRO A 39 -20.82 -2.65 -71.64
CA PRO A 39 -19.87 -1.78 -70.95
C PRO A 39 -19.33 -2.46 -69.67
N ILE A 40 -18.00 -2.59 -69.54
CA ILE A 40 -17.33 -3.18 -68.38
C ILE A 40 -16.30 -2.18 -67.83
N PRO A 41 -16.26 -1.93 -66.51
CA PRO A 41 -15.25 -1.10 -65.88
C PRO A 41 -13.90 -1.84 -65.74
N TYR A 42 -12.81 -1.19 -66.16
CA TYR A 42 -11.44 -1.65 -66.00
C TYR A 42 -10.66 -0.74 -65.05
N GLY A 43 -9.59 -1.28 -64.47
CA GLY A 43 -8.58 -0.49 -63.77
C GLY A 43 -7.64 0.17 -64.79
N ASN A 44 -7.10 1.34 -64.46
CA ASN A 44 -6.16 2.03 -65.34
C ASN A 44 -5.05 2.73 -64.52
N ASN A 45 -3.79 2.55 -64.91
CA ASN A 45 -2.60 3.10 -64.28
C ASN A 45 -1.67 3.74 -65.31
N ALA A 46 -1.08 4.89 -64.97
CA ALA A 46 -0.04 5.55 -65.77
C ALA A 46 1.15 5.96 -64.88
N LYS A 47 2.36 6.01 -65.45
CA LYS A 47 3.60 6.24 -64.68
C LYS A 47 4.38 7.45 -65.18
N SER A 48 5.04 8.14 -64.24
CA SER A 48 5.93 9.27 -64.52
C SER A 48 7.13 8.94 -65.40
N SER A 49 7.54 7.67 -65.47
CA SER A 49 8.58 7.19 -66.40
C SER A 49 8.22 7.45 -67.87
N ASP A 50 6.93 7.47 -68.19
CA ASP A 50 6.40 7.72 -69.53
C ASP A 50 6.09 9.21 -69.78
N LEU A 51 6.63 10.11 -68.95
CA LEU A 51 6.45 11.54 -69.09
C LEU A 51 6.88 12.03 -70.48
N ALA A 52 5.92 12.65 -71.18
CA ALA A 52 6.05 13.31 -72.46
C ALA A 52 5.54 14.76 -72.37
N GLY A 53 6.20 15.66 -73.09
CA GLY A 53 5.88 17.09 -73.05
C GLY A 53 6.17 17.77 -71.70
N GLY A 54 7.17 17.27 -70.95
CA GLY A 54 7.74 17.93 -69.76
C GLY A 54 8.72 19.06 -70.11
N SER A 55 9.45 19.56 -69.12
CA SER A 55 10.43 20.64 -69.28
C SER A 55 11.60 20.23 -70.19
N THR A 56 12.20 21.22 -70.88
CA THR A 56 13.31 20.99 -71.83
C THR A 56 14.63 21.65 -71.42
N THR A 57 14.57 22.74 -70.67
CA THR A 57 15.71 23.57 -70.23
C THR A 57 16.04 23.40 -68.76
N VAL A 58 15.08 22.91 -67.95
CA VAL A 58 15.24 22.69 -66.50
C VAL A 58 15.08 21.21 -66.20
N THR A 59 15.99 20.66 -65.41
CA THR A 59 15.99 19.25 -65.02
C THR A 59 16.10 19.08 -63.51
N ALA A 60 15.53 18.02 -62.96
CA ALA A 60 15.59 17.66 -61.54
C ALA A 60 16.19 16.26 -61.34
N ASP A 61 16.77 16.02 -60.16
CA ASP A 61 17.14 14.69 -59.64
C ASP A 61 17.79 13.76 -60.69
N GLY A 62 19.04 14.07 -61.06
CA GLY A 62 19.80 13.27 -62.05
C GLY A 62 19.48 13.60 -63.51
N GLY A 63 19.09 14.84 -63.81
CA GLY A 63 18.89 15.31 -65.19
C GLY A 63 17.51 14.99 -65.79
N ASN A 64 16.52 14.63 -64.96
CA ASN A 64 15.19 14.27 -65.43
C ASN A 64 14.33 15.49 -65.79
N SER A 65 13.56 15.38 -66.88
CA SER A 65 12.55 16.36 -67.28
C SER A 65 11.41 16.42 -66.25
N ILE A 66 10.95 17.63 -65.94
CA ILE A 66 9.93 17.93 -64.92
C ILE A 66 8.55 18.01 -65.58
N ALA A 67 7.53 17.46 -64.95
CA ALA A 67 6.16 17.52 -65.44
C ALA A 67 5.57 18.93 -65.23
N LEU A 68 4.95 19.47 -66.27
CA LEU A 68 4.36 20.82 -66.28
C LEU A 68 2.87 20.74 -66.60
N LYS A 69 2.15 21.85 -66.41
CA LYS A 69 0.75 21.97 -66.80
C LYS A 69 0.57 21.62 -68.29
N GLY A 70 -0.23 20.58 -68.55
CA GLY A 70 -0.50 20.08 -69.89
C GLY A 70 0.44 18.99 -70.39
N SER A 71 1.45 18.59 -69.61
CA SER A 71 2.25 17.38 -69.87
C SER A 71 1.38 16.12 -69.78
N THR A 72 1.87 15.03 -70.38
CA THR A 72 1.16 13.75 -70.43
C THR A 72 2.09 12.61 -70.04
N PHE A 73 1.55 11.57 -69.41
CA PHE A 73 2.16 10.24 -69.45
C PHE A 73 1.69 9.58 -70.74
N ALA A 74 2.64 9.23 -71.61
CA ALA A 74 2.38 8.84 -72.99
C ALA A 74 1.50 7.58 -73.11
N LYS A 75 1.48 6.75 -72.06
CA LYS A 75 0.71 5.51 -72.01
C LYS A 75 0.03 5.36 -70.64
N SER A 76 -1.22 4.90 -70.66
CA SER A 76 -1.91 4.34 -69.50
C SER A 76 -2.19 2.85 -69.76
N THR A 77 -2.37 2.03 -68.75
CA THR A 77 -2.45 0.55 -68.88
C THR A 77 -3.51 -0.03 -67.95
N GLY A 78 -4.14 -1.15 -68.36
CA GLY A 78 -5.10 -1.89 -67.54
C GLY A 78 -6.47 -2.12 -68.18
N ASP A 79 -6.77 -1.42 -69.28
CA ASP A 79 -8.04 -1.45 -70.02
C ASP A 79 -7.96 -2.22 -71.35
N ALA A 80 -6.84 -2.91 -71.61
CA ALA A 80 -6.57 -3.62 -72.86
C ALA A 80 -7.58 -4.71 -73.22
N ALA A 81 -8.30 -5.26 -72.23
CA ALA A 81 -9.33 -6.29 -72.43
C ALA A 81 -10.66 -5.72 -72.98
N GLY A 82 -10.83 -4.39 -73.03
CA GLY A 82 -11.96 -3.73 -73.67
C GLY A 82 -11.84 -3.73 -75.20
N ASP A 83 -12.13 -4.85 -75.86
CA ASP A 83 -11.91 -5.08 -77.30
C ASP A 83 -12.71 -4.15 -78.24
N LYS A 84 -13.74 -3.46 -77.72
CA LYS A 84 -14.51 -2.41 -78.40
C LYS A 84 -14.24 -0.99 -77.88
N LYS A 85 -13.17 -0.84 -77.07
CA LYS A 85 -12.57 0.42 -76.58
C LYS A 85 -13.40 1.23 -75.60
N GLY A 86 -12.81 2.28 -75.03
CA GLY A 86 -13.44 3.18 -74.08
C GLY A 86 -14.74 3.80 -74.60
N VAL A 87 -15.78 3.81 -73.77
CA VAL A 87 -17.12 4.31 -74.14
C VAL A 87 -17.08 5.79 -74.53
N ALA A 88 -16.27 6.60 -73.84
CA ALA A 88 -16.13 8.03 -74.11
C ALA A 88 -14.94 8.34 -75.02
N SER A 89 -13.80 7.65 -74.85
CA SER A 89 -12.56 7.98 -75.57
C SER A 89 -12.43 7.31 -76.94
N GLY A 90 -13.08 6.15 -77.14
CA GLY A 90 -12.86 5.30 -78.31
C GLY A 90 -11.42 4.76 -78.40
N THR A 91 -10.69 4.71 -77.29
CA THR A 91 -9.30 4.22 -77.19
C THR A 91 -9.14 3.17 -76.09
N ILE A 92 -8.02 2.45 -76.13
CA ILE A 92 -7.50 1.66 -75.00
C ILE A 92 -6.05 2.04 -74.78
N GLU A 93 -5.58 1.99 -73.54
CA GLU A 93 -4.19 2.26 -73.15
C GLU A 93 -3.63 3.62 -73.65
N ALA A 94 -4.49 4.63 -73.83
CA ALA A 94 -4.09 5.95 -74.34
C ALA A 94 -3.51 6.86 -73.24
N GLU A 95 -3.08 8.07 -73.62
CA GLU A 95 -2.34 8.96 -72.74
C GLU A 95 -3.12 9.39 -71.47
N ALA A 96 -2.38 9.66 -70.40
CA ALA A 96 -2.88 10.34 -69.20
C ALA A 96 -2.36 11.79 -69.16
N LYS A 97 -3.23 12.78 -68.93
CA LYS A 97 -2.89 14.21 -69.06
C LYS A 97 -3.17 14.98 -67.78
N PHE A 98 -2.22 15.81 -67.35
CA PHE A 98 -2.38 16.67 -66.18
C PHE A 98 -3.49 17.71 -66.38
N ILE A 99 -4.38 17.80 -65.40
CA ILE A 99 -5.49 18.75 -65.31
C ILE A 99 -5.08 19.92 -64.41
N SER A 100 -4.49 19.63 -63.25
CA SER A 100 -3.99 20.63 -62.29
C SER A 100 -2.46 20.68 -62.26
N ALA A 101 -1.93 21.77 -61.73
CA ALA A 101 -0.51 22.03 -61.49
C ALA A 101 -0.39 23.18 -60.47
N SER A 102 0.83 23.47 -59.99
CA SER A 102 1.12 24.62 -59.13
C SER A 102 0.67 25.95 -59.75
N PRO A 103 0.02 26.84 -58.98
CA PRO A 103 -0.43 28.15 -59.46
C PRO A 103 0.67 29.21 -59.49
N ASP A 104 1.73 29.06 -58.69
CA ASP A 104 2.76 30.08 -58.41
C ASP A 104 4.20 29.59 -58.64
N VAL A 105 4.46 28.28 -58.56
CA VAL A 105 5.76 27.70 -58.93
C VAL A 105 5.75 27.35 -60.41
N LEU A 106 6.41 28.21 -61.20
CA LEU A 106 6.45 28.14 -62.65
C LEU A 106 7.83 27.68 -63.14
N ILE A 107 7.85 26.67 -64.01
CA ILE A 107 9.04 26.26 -64.77
C ILE A 107 8.70 26.41 -66.25
N GLU A 108 9.57 27.09 -66.99
CA GLU A 108 9.34 27.44 -68.41
C GLU A 108 7.99 28.18 -68.63
N GLY A 109 7.60 29.01 -67.66
CA GLY A 109 6.35 29.78 -67.70
C GLY A 109 5.08 28.96 -67.49
N LYS A 110 5.18 27.67 -67.12
CA LYS A 110 4.06 26.77 -66.84
C LYS A 110 4.13 26.27 -65.40
N GLY A 111 2.97 26.12 -64.77
CA GLY A 111 2.87 25.53 -63.42
C GLY A 111 3.47 24.13 -63.37
N VAL A 112 4.25 23.85 -62.35
CA VAL A 112 4.87 22.53 -62.12
C VAL A 112 3.83 21.54 -61.60
N ALA A 113 3.81 20.32 -62.15
CA ALA A 113 2.96 19.24 -61.63
C ALA A 113 3.60 18.60 -60.39
N ARG A 114 2.78 18.36 -59.37
CA ARG A 114 3.20 17.92 -58.04
C ARG A 114 2.44 16.66 -57.62
N LEU A 115 2.85 16.07 -56.51
CA LEU A 115 2.02 15.13 -55.75
C LEU A 115 0.57 15.64 -55.65
N SER A 116 -0.40 14.77 -55.85
CA SER A 116 -1.85 15.03 -55.82
C SER A 116 -2.43 15.85 -56.99
N ASP A 117 -1.62 16.28 -57.97
CA ASP A 117 -2.16 16.94 -59.15
C ASP A 117 -2.95 15.94 -60.03
N GLN A 118 -4.16 16.33 -60.42
CA GLN A 118 -5.17 15.48 -61.06
C GLN A 118 -4.85 15.21 -62.53
N MET A 119 -5.28 14.04 -63.04
CA MET A 119 -5.03 13.65 -64.42
C MET A 119 -6.27 13.02 -65.08
N THR A 120 -6.48 13.26 -66.38
CA THR A 120 -7.33 12.38 -67.22
C THR A 120 -6.54 11.14 -67.60
N MET A 121 -7.20 10.02 -67.88
CA MET A 121 -6.55 8.77 -68.32
C MET A 121 -7.30 8.13 -69.50
N ASN A 122 -6.60 7.33 -70.31
CA ASN A 122 -7.10 6.76 -71.57
C ASN A 122 -7.85 7.81 -72.42
N LYS A 123 -7.19 8.95 -72.70
CA LYS A 123 -7.76 10.06 -73.47
C LYS A 123 -9.12 10.53 -72.90
N ALA A 124 -9.17 10.69 -71.59
CA ALA A 124 -10.34 11.12 -70.81
C ALA A 124 -11.54 10.15 -70.83
N ASN A 125 -11.30 8.84 -71.04
CA ASN A 125 -12.31 7.82 -70.74
C ASN A 125 -12.55 7.69 -69.23
N THR A 126 -11.49 7.91 -68.44
CA THR A 126 -11.53 7.94 -66.99
C THR A 126 -10.63 9.05 -66.42
N MET A 127 -10.65 9.24 -65.11
CA MET A 127 -9.89 10.27 -64.40
C MET A 127 -9.23 9.73 -63.13
N CYS A 128 -8.06 10.27 -62.82
CA CYS A 128 -7.35 10.18 -61.56
C CYS A 128 -7.59 11.48 -60.78
N LEU A 129 -8.70 11.53 -60.03
CA LEU A 129 -9.09 12.68 -59.21
C LEU A 129 -8.33 12.75 -57.88
N GLY A 130 -7.78 11.62 -57.42
CA GLY A 130 -6.85 11.56 -56.29
C GLY A 130 -5.43 12.07 -56.63
N GLY A 131 -5.21 12.36 -57.92
CA GLY A 131 -3.95 12.88 -58.44
C GLY A 131 -2.79 11.89 -58.43
N VAL A 132 -1.72 12.28 -59.12
CA VAL A 132 -0.50 11.48 -59.18
C VAL A 132 0.11 11.33 -57.80
N GLN A 133 0.42 10.09 -57.41
CA GLN A 133 1.14 9.79 -56.18
C GLN A 133 2.64 9.87 -56.45
N ASN A 134 3.42 10.47 -55.54
CA ASN A 134 4.85 10.73 -55.72
C ASN A 134 5.57 10.63 -54.35
N PRO A 135 6.84 10.17 -54.27
CA PRO A 135 7.58 10.08 -53.00
C PRO A 135 7.74 11.44 -52.29
N ALA A 136 7.93 11.43 -50.96
CA ALA A 136 8.19 12.63 -50.15
C ALA A 136 9.62 13.18 -50.35
N VAL A 137 9.83 14.45 -50.00
CA VAL A 137 11.15 15.10 -50.06
C VAL A 137 12.02 14.66 -48.89
N SER A 138 13.29 14.36 -49.16
CA SER A 138 14.29 14.01 -48.14
C SER A 138 15.65 14.69 -48.43
N VAL A 139 16.25 15.33 -47.41
CA VAL A 139 17.62 15.86 -47.38
C VAL A 139 18.42 15.15 -46.28
N THR A 140 19.75 15.06 -46.40
CA THR A 140 20.63 14.37 -45.43
C THR A 140 21.05 15.30 -44.28
N GLU A 141 21.32 14.74 -43.09
CA GLU A 141 21.72 15.51 -41.89
C GLU A 141 22.97 16.40 -42.11
N ASP A 142 23.92 15.97 -42.95
CA ASP A 142 25.15 16.71 -43.24
C ASP A 142 24.91 18.00 -44.08
N GLU A 143 23.76 18.10 -44.76
CA GLU A 143 23.41 19.24 -45.63
C GLU A 143 22.60 20.33 -44.91
N GLU A 144 22.10 20.06 -43.69
CA GLU A 144 21.14 20.92 -42.97
C GLU A 144 21.80 22.03 -42.11
N GLY A 145 23.04 21.85 -41.63
CA GLY A 145 23.82 22.87 -40.90
C GLY A 145 23.61 22.91 -39.37
N THR A 146 23.94 24.04 -38.73
CA THR A 146 23.79 24.25 -37.26
C THR A 146 22.94 25.48 -36.96
N TYR A 147 22.28 25.48 -35.81
CA TYR A 147 21.35 26.51 -35.37
C TYR A 147 21.92 27.34 -34.21
N THR A 148 21.34 28.54 -34.03
CA THR A 148 21.64 29.46 -32.92
C THR A 148 20.36 29.72 -32.14
N VAL A 149 20.45 29.62 -30.82
CA VAL A 149 19.35 29.89 -29.89
C VAL A 149 19.68 31.09 -29.00
N TYR A 150 18.70 31.96 -28.82
CA TYR A 150 18.71 33.07 -27.87
C TYR A 150 17.89 32.65 -26.66
N VAL A 151 18.55 32.54 -25.50
CA VAL A 151 17.94 32.05 -24.26
C VAL A 151 17.81 33.19 -23.27
N LYS A 152 16.66 33.28 -22.60
CA LYS A 152 16.44 34.16 -21.44
C LYS A 152 15.65 33.42 -20.36
N ALA A 153 15.94 33.73 -19.11
CA ALA A 153 15.20 33.21 -17.96
C ALA A 153 14.51 34.37 -17.24
N ARG A 154 13.19 34.29 -17.02
CA ARG A 154 12.43 35.32 -16.29
C ARG A 154 11.83 34.81 -14.99
N TYR A 155 11.85 35.64 -13.97
CA TYR A 155 11.00 35.48 -12.79
C TYR A 155 9.52 35.69 -13.14
N PRO A 156 8.58 35.18 -12.33
CA PRO A 156 7.15 35.37 -12.55
C PRO A 156 6.68 36.84 -12.61
N ASP A 157 7.43 37.76 -11.99
CA ASP A 157 7.20 39.21 -12.04
C ASP A 157 7.73 39.89 -13.32
N GLY A 158 8.35 39.13 -14.23
CA GLY A 158 8.86 39.60 -15.52
C GLY A 158 10.31 40.08 -15.50
N ILE A 159 10.96 40.11 -14.34
CA ILE A 159 12.39 40.45 -14.22
C ILE A 159 13.24 39.30 -14.76
N LEU A 160 14.33 39.58 -15.47
CA LEU A 160 15.23 38.55 -15.99
C LEU A 160 16.27 38.11 -14.94
N LEU A 161 16.60 36.82 -14.92
CA LEU A 161 17.73 36.28 -14.16
C LEU A 161 19.04 36.74 -14.82
N LYS A 162 19.97 37.23 -14.01
CA LYS A 162 21.26 37.78 -14.45
C LYS A 162 22.41 36.98 -13.87
N ASP A 163 23.53 36.97 -14.59
CA ASP A 163 24.83 36.42 -14.17
C ASP A 163 24.72 35.00 -13.62
N ALA A 164 24.03 34.14 -14.39
CA ALA A 164 23.77 32.75 -14.05
C ALA A 164 24.16 31.84 -15.23
N ASP A 165 24.79 30.72 -14.92
CA ASP A 165 25.11 29.70 -15.91
C ASP A 165 23.89 28.82 -16.21
N PHE A 166 23.87 28.21 -17.39
CA PHE A 166 22.91 27.15 -17.73
C PHE A 166 23.53 26.13 -18.66
N ASP A 167 23.02 24.90 -18.60
CA ASP A 167 23.41 23.83 -19.51
C ASP A 167 22.27 23.56 -20.50
N ILE A 168 22.63 23.35 -21.78
CA ILE A 168 21.74 22.84 -22.81
C ILE A 168 21.99 21.34 -22.94
N THR A 169 20.97 20.53 -22.67
CA THR A 169 21.06 19.07 -22.73
C THR A 169 20.19 18.50 -23.82
N ASP A 170 20.47 17.26 -24.24
CA ASP A 170 19.52 16.48 -25.03
C ASP A 170 18.35 15.96 -24.17
N PRO A 171 17.29 15.36 -24.75
CA PRO A 171 16.16 14.84 -23.98
C PRO A 171 16.54 13.72 -22.99
N SER A 172 17.69 13.07 -23.20
CA SER A 172 18.23 12.02 -22.33
C SER A 172 19.05 12.57 -21.15
N GLY A 173 19.33 13.88 -21.14
CA GLY A 173 20.05 14.58 -20.08
C GLY A 173 21.55 14.77 -20.34
N SER A 174 22.08 14.37 -21.50
CA SER A 174 23.50 14.58 -21.81
C SER A 174 23.75 16.05 -22.18
N VAL A 175 24.77 16.67 -21.59
CA VAL A 175 25.13 18.07 -21.86
C VAL A 175 25.68 18.21 -23.27
N LEU A 176 24.99 18.99 -24.10
CA LEU A 176 25.39 19.32 -25.46
C LEU A 176 26.35 20.51 -25.45
N THR A 177 25.99 21.55 -24.70
CA THR A 177 26.76 22.79 -24.56
C THR A 177 26.27 23.57 -23.33
N SER A 178 26.97 24.63 -22.95
CA SER A 178 26.60 25.49 -21.82
C SER A 178 26.58 26.95 -22.26
N GLY A 179 25.79 27.76 -21.56
CA GLY A 179 25.69 29.19 -21.78
C GLY A 179 25.69 29.96 -20.46
N HIS A 180 25.76 31.28 -20.58
CA HIS A 180 25.76 32.21 -19.45
C HIS A 180 24.79 33.35 -19.74
N PHE A 181 23.92 33.68 -18.77
CA PHE A 181 23.07 34.86 -18.83
C PHE A 181 23.87 36.10 -18.44
N ASP A 182 23.96 37.06 -19.35
CA ASP A 182 24.69 38.31 -19.12
C ASP A 182 23.98 39.29 -18.16
N ASP A 183 24.55 40.47 -17.96
CA ASP A 183 23.98 41.58 -17.16
C ASP A 183 22.56 42.02 -17.61
N SER A 184 22.19 41.68 -18.86
CA SER A 184 20.86 41.95 -19.43
C SER A 184 19.88 40.78 -19.23
N GLY A 185 20.36 39.66 -18.70
CA GLY A 185 19.62 38.41 -18.47
C GLY A 185 19.34 37.62 -19.75
N LYS A 186 20.20 37.79 -20.77
CA LYS A 186 20.09 37.13 -22.08
C LYS A 186 21.35 36.34 -22.38
N SER A 187 21.22 35.34 -23.22
CA SER A 187 22.33 34.53 -23.70
C SER A 187 22.13 34.14 -25.16
N THR A 188 23.23 33.91 -25.86
CA THR A 188 23.23 33.42 -27.25
C THR A 188 24.15 32.22 -27.34
N VAL A 189 23.63 31.10 -27.83
CA VAL A 189 24.38 29.84 -27.98
C VAL A 189 24.23 29.36 -29.42
N SER A 190 25.37 29.18 -30.10
CA SER A 190 25.44 28.76 -31.51
C SER A 190 26.08 27.38 -31.65
N GLY A 191 25.85 26.71 -32.78
CA GLY A 191 26.48 25.43 -33.11
C GLY A 191 25.67 24.20 -32.71
N LEU A 192 24.37 24.36 -32.45
CA LEU A 192 23.48 23.26 -32.11
C LEU A 192 23.05 22.48 -33.36
N LYS A 193 23.06 21.16 -33.29
CA LYS A 193 22.49 20.30 -34.33
C LYS A 193 20.94 20.35 -34.30
N PRO A 194 20.25 20.09 -35.41
CA PRO A 194 18.79 19.99 -35.42
C PRO A 194 18.29 18.95 -34.40
N GLY A 195 17.13 19.23 -33.82
CA GLY A 195 16.50 18.32 -32.86
C GLY A 195 16.08 18.97 -31.54
N GLN A 196 15.81 18.11 -30.57
CA GLN A 196 15.22 18.46 -29.28
C GLN A 196 16.30 18.77 -28.24
N ILE A 197 16.09 19.85 -27.48
CA ILE A 197 16.99 20.31 -26.42
C ILE A 197 16.21 20.65 -25.14
N LYS A 198 16.85 20.54 -23.97
CA LYS A 198 16.37 21.03 -22.68
C LYS A 198 17.31 22.10 -22.15
N ILE A 199 16.80 22.99 -21.31
CA ILE A 199 17.57 24.06 -20.66
C ILE A 199 17.58 23.80 -19.16
N LEU A 200 18.75 23.73 -18.55
CA LEU A 200 18.93 23.57 -17.11
C LEU A 200 19.68 24.79 -16.55
N ALA A 201 18.94 25.75 -15.99
CA ALA A 201 19.54 26.94 -15.39
C ALA A 201 20.12 26.65 -13.99
N LYS A 202 21.24 27.31 -13.67
CA LYS A 202 21.88 27.30 -12.35
C LYS A 202 21.55 28.59 -11.60
N GLU A 203 21.88 28.63 -10.31
CA GLU A 203 21.70 29.83 -9.51
C GLU A 203 22.59 30.97 -10.00
N SER A 204 22.13 32.20 -9.78
CA SER A 204 22.89 33.41 -10.07
C SER A 204 24.18 33.47 -9.25
N THR A 205 25.19 34.14 -9.77
CA THR A 205 26.42 34.48 -9.02
C THR A 205 26.24 35.73 -8.16
N ASN A 206 25.26 36.58 -8.48
CA ASN A 206 24.91 37.74 -7.66
C ASN A 206 24.42 37.33 -6.26
N ALA A 207 24.83 38.11 -5.26
CA ALA A 207 24.35 37.99 -3.89
C ALA A 207 22.82 38.11 -3.82
N PHE A 208 22.20 37.30 -2.96
CA PHE A 208 20.76 37.36 -2.77
C PHE A 208 20.35 38.65 -2.06
N VAL A 209 19.38 39.34 -2.65
CA VAL A 209 18.77 40.55 -2.09
C VAL A 209 17.29 40.24 -1.82
N PRO A 210 16.90 40.12 -0.53
CA PRO A 210 15.50 40.02 -0.14
C PRO A 210 14.72 41.25 -0.60
N LYS A 211 13.48 41.04 -1.00
CA LYS A 211 12.52 42.10 -1.29
C LYS A 211 12.13 42.75 0.03
N VAL A 212 12.28 44.07 0.11
CA VAL A 212 11.83 44.85 1.26
C VAL A 212 10.30 44.79 1.35
N VAL A 213 9.79 44.16 2.41
CA VAL A 213 8.35 44.05 2.72
C VAL A 213 7.96 44.94 3.90
N ARG A 214 8.91 45.21 4.81
CA ARG A 214 8.69 46.02 6.00
C ARG A 214 8.33 47.46 5.62
N ILE A 215 7.38 48.02 6.35
CA ILE A 215 6.87 49.38 6.17
C ILE A 215 6.98 50.16 7.48
N ASP A 216 6.98 51.48 7.41
CA ASP A 216 7.03 52.33 8.61
C ASP A 216 5.85 52.02 9.55
N ASN A 217 6.16 51.92 10.84
CA ASN A 217 5.16 51.70 11.86
C ASN A 217 4.48 53.03 12.23
N PRO A 218 3.18 53.21 11.94
CA PRO A 218 2.48 54.47 12.27
C PRO A 218 2.30 54.69 13.78
N HIS A 219 2.56 53.67 14.61
CA HIS A 219 2.45 53.73 16.05
C HIS A 219 3.80 53.88 16.76
N TYR A 220 4.91 53.96 16.04
CA TYR A 220 6.23 54.11 16.64
C TYR A 220 6.33 55.41 17.45
N LEU A 221 6.82 55.30 18.68
CA LEU A 221 7.02 56.45 19.57
C LEU A 221 8.43 56.39 20.15
N MET A 222 9.26 57.38 19.81
CA MET A 222 10.66 57.46 20.26
C MET A 222 10.76 57.56 21.79
N THR A 223 9.84 58.28 22.41
CA THR A 223 9.73 58.43 23.86
C THR A 223 8.26 58.45 24.26
N LEU A 224 7.91 57.71 25.32
CA LEU A 224 6.55 57.65 25.84
C LEU A 224 6.59 57.70 27.37
N THR A 225 6.06 58.79 27.93
CA THR A 225 6.00 59.01 29.39
C THR A 225 5.07 57.99 30.04
N ASP A 226 5.24 57.72 31.34
CA ASP A 226 4.34 56.81 32.08
C ASP A 226 2.89 57.28 32.04
N GLU A 227 2.64 58.58 32.16
CA GLU A 227 1.30 59.17 32.12
C GLU A 227 0.62 58.92 30.77
N ASP A 228 1.30 59.27 29.66
CA ASP A 228 0.80 59.05 28.31
C ASP A 228 0.64 57.55 27.99
N PHE A 229 1.52 56.71 28.53
CA PHE A 229 1.45 55.26 28.36
C PHE A 229 0.21 54.69 29.01
N PHE A 230 -0.02 54.96 30.30
CA PHE A 230 -1.14 54.39 31.04
C PHE A 230 -2.50 54.93 30.58
N ASP A 231 -2.57 56.18 30.12
CA ASP A 231 -3.78 56.72 29.48
C ASP A 231 -4.17 55.92 28.23
N ARG A 232 -3.17 55.60 27.39
CA ARG A 232 -3.37 54.77 26.18
C ARG A 232 -3.66 53.30 26.50
N ALA A 233 -2.92 52.72 27.45
CA ALA A 233 -3.04 51.31 27.82
C ALA A 233 -4.39 51.01 28.49
N SER A 234 -4.89 51.94 29.31
CA SER A 234 -6.20 51.81 29.97
C SER A 234 -7.38 52.01 29.02
N GLN A 235 -7.18 52.60 27.84
CA GLN A 235 -8.22 52.86 26.84
C GLN A 235 -9.44 53.61 27.43
N GLY A 236 -9.18 54.55 28.34
CA GLY A 236 -10.22 55.32 29.03
C GLY A 236 -10.90 54.59 30.19
N GLN A 237 -10.42 53.39 30.58
CA GLN A 237 -10.84 52.73 31.81
C GLN A 237 -10.26 53.44 33.04
N GLN A 238 -11.01 53.39 34.14
CA GLN A 238 -10.56 53.95 35.40
C GLN A 238 -9.41 53.11 35.98
N THR A 239 -8.22 53.70 36.07
CA THR A 239 -7.05 53.06 36.69
C THR A 239 -7.21 52.96 38.22
N PHE A 240 -6.58 51.98 38.86
CA PHE A 240 -6.72 51.79 40.32
C PHE A 240 -6.22 52.95 41.19
N TRP A 241 -5.33 53.81 40.67
CA TRP A 241 -4.71 54.90 41.45
C TRP A 241 -5.41 56.26 41.35
N HIS A 242 -6.48 56.37 40.54
CA HIS A 242 -7.28 57.58 40.39
C HIS A 242 -8.58 57.52 41.22
N PRO A 243 -9.01 58.63 41.87
CA PRO A 243 -10.12 58.64 42.81
C PRO A 243 -11.50 58.44 42.16
N TYR A 244 -12.37 57.62 42.77
CA TYR A 244 -13.76 57.39 42.36
C TYR A 244 -14.68 58.57 42.68
N ARG A 245 -15.50 59.02 41.72
CA ARG A 245 -16.56 60.03 41.95
C ARG A 245 -17.95 59.46 42.27
N ILE A 246 -18.19 58.17 42.01
CA ILE A 246 -19.45 57.43 42.30
C ILE A 246 -19.04 56.01 42.73
N ALA A 247 -19.78 55.37 43.65
CA ALA A 247 -19.55 54.09 44.36
C ALA A 247 -18.59 53.06 43.69
N PRO A 248 -17.79 52.30 44.48
CA PRO A 248 -16.62 51.59 43.98
C PRO A 248 -17.00 50.48 43.00
N PRO A 249 -16.42 50.42 41.78
CA PRO A 249 -16.29 49.19 41.04
C PRO A 249 -15.20 48.30 41.68
N SER A 250 -15.40 47.00 41.53
CA SER A 250 -14.62 45.91 42.10
C SER A 250 -13.27 45.72 41.40
N GLU A 251 -12.35 46.69 41.52
CA GLU A 251 -10.99 46.75 40.97
C GLU A 251 -10.88 47.53 39.64
N GLY A 252 -10.04 48.58 39.62
CA GLY A 252 -9.77 49.42 38.44
C GLY A 252 -8.70 48.80 37.52
N TRP A 253 -8.52 49.37 36.33
CA TRP A 253 -7.50 48.93 35.37
C TRP A 253 -6.10 48.97 36.02
N GLY A 254 -5.32 47.91 35.81
CA GLY A 254 -4.04 47.71 36.48
C GLY A 254 -4.15 47.07 37.88
N ALA A 255 -5.27 46.49 38.29
CA ALA A 255 -5.29 45.59 39.43
C ALA A 255 -4.97 44.16 38.94
N MET A 256 -3.69 43.77 38.95
CA MET A 256 -3.25 42.51 38.36
C MET A 256 -3.44 41.29 39.29
N GLY A 257 -3.65 40.13 38.68
CA GLY A 257 -3.65 38.82 39.33
C GLY A 257 -2.25 38.20 39.45
N LYS A 258 -2.20 36.97 39.98
CA LYS A 258 -0.95 36.21 40.22
C LYS A 258 -0.35 35.54 38.97
N SER A 259 -1.12 35.35 37.91
CA SER A 259 -0.65 34.72 36.66
C SER A 259 -0.59 35.76 35.56
N LEU A 260 0.54 35.84 34.85
CA LEU A 260 0.78 36.84 33.82
C LEU A 260 0.04 36.55 32.51
N THR A 261 -0.08 35.27 32.13
CA THR A 261 -0.79 34.82 30.93
C THR A 261 -2.30 34.93 31.05
N ALA A 262 -2.85 34.81 32.26
CA ALA A 262 -4.27 35.00 32.52
C ALA A 262 -4.63 36.48 32.75
N ASP A 263 -3.64 37.36 32.94
CA ASP A 263 -3.87 38.77 33.27
C ASP A 263 -3.98 39.64 32.01
N ARG A 264 -5.19 40.18 31.81
CA ARG A 264 -5.50 41.06 30.69
C ARG A 264 -4.71 42.37 30.73
N TYR A 265 -4.52 42.97 31.91
CA TYR A 265 -3.87 44.27 32.03
C TYR A 265 -2.37 44.17 31.75
N PHE A 266 -1.74 43.06 32.13
CA PHE A 266 -0.37 42.79 31.75
C PHE A 266 -0.21 42.64 30.24
N LEU A 267 -1.13 41.91 29.58
CA LEU A 267 -1.13 41.80 28.13
C LEU A 267 -1.32 43.17 27.45
N ASP A 268 -2.23 44.02 27.95
CA ASP A 268 -2.43 45.38 27.43
C ASP A 268 -1.12 46.21 27.48
N ILE A 269 -0.34 46.08 28.56
CA ILE A 269 0.96 46.75 28.71
C ILE A 269 1.98 46.22 27.70
N VAL A 270 2.11 44.90 27.59
CA VAL A 270 3.09 44.28 26.67
C VAL A 270 2.72 44.59 25.22
N ASP A 271 1.44 44.50 24.85
CA ASP A 271 0.96 44.83 23.49
C ASP A 271 1.30 46.28 23.12
N LEU A 272 1.02 47.25 24.00
CA LEU A 272 1.29 48.66 23.72
C LEU A 272 2.80 48.95 23.63
N GLU A 273 3.61 48.35 24.49
CA GLU A 273 5.07 48.50 24.42
C GLU A 273 5.61 47.90 23.11
N VAL A 274 5.25 46.67 22.77
CA VAL A 274 5.64 46.03 21.50
C VAL A 274 5.21 46.88 20.30
N LYS A 275 3.95 47.33 20.27
CA LYS A 275 3.38 48.10 19.17
C LYS A 275 4.04 49.46 18.95
N THR A 276 4.52 50.10 20.01
CA THR A 276 5.15 51.43 19.93
C THR A 276 6.68 51.39 19.85
N HIS A 277 7.29 50.23 20.10
CA HIS A 277 8.75 50.05 20.15
C HIS A 277 9.41 49.99 18.76
N PHE A 278 8.88 49.18 17.84
CA PHE A 278 9.54 48.92 16.56
C PHE A 278 9.32 50.07 15.57
N LEU A 279 10.39 50.51 14.92
CA LEU A 279 10.34 51.58 13.89
C LEU A 279 9.53 51.14 12.65
N GLN A 280 9.65 49.86 12.29
CA GLN A 280 9.00 49.27 11.12
C GLN A 280 8.10 48.12 11.56
N ARG A 281 7.14 47.78 10.71
CA ARG A 281 6.21 46.66 10.87
C ARG A 281 6.20 45.79 9.63
N HIS A 282 5.89 44.52 9.81
CA HIS A 282 5.59 43.61 8.71
C HIS A 282 4.06 43.52 8.53
N PRO A 283 3.51 43.59 7.30
CA PRO A 283 2.06 43.50 7.07
C PRO A 283 1.43 42.19 7.59
N ASP A 284 2.13 41.07 7.42
CA ASP A 284 1.61 39.73 7.76
C ASP A 284 1.91 39.27 9.20
N PHE A 285 2.74 40.00 9.97
CA PHE A 285 3.08 39.64 11.35
C PHE A 285 2.56 40.70 12.33
N SER A 286 1.63 40.29 13.20
CA SER A 286 0.99 41.19 14.16
C SER A 286 1.82 41.37 15.43
N PHE A 287 1.95 42.63 15.87
CA PHE A 287 2.55 42.97 17.16
C PHE A 287 1.84 42.29 18.34
N SER A 288 0.52 42.17 18.29
CA SER A 288 -0.25 41.56 19.39
C SER A 288 0.04 40.08 19.56
N ILE A 289 0.28 39.35 18.47
CA ILE A 289 0.63 37.93 18.53
C ILE A 289 2.06 37.76 19.10
N LEU A 290 2.98 38.67 18.79
CA LEU A 290 4.30 38.69 19.42
C LEU A 290 4.18 39.01 20.92
N ALA A 291 3.34 39.97 21.31
CA ALA A 291 3.11 40.30 22.72
C ALA A 291 2.55 39.09 23.49
N GLU A 292 1.58 38.38 22.96
CA GLU A 292 1.07 37.12 23.53
C GLU A 292 2.18 36.06 23.69
N ALA A 293 3.02 35.89 22.66
CA ALA A 293 4.14 34.96 22.71
C ALA A 293 5.18 35.35 23.78
N LEU A 294 5.45 36.65 23.94
CA LEU A 294 6.33 37.17 24.98
C LEU A 294 5.76 36.94 26.39
N VAL A 295 4.47 37.21 26.60
CA VAL A 295 3.79 36.93 27.88
C VAL A 295 3.88 35.44 28.22
N ALA A 296 3.56 34.57 27.26
CA ALA A 296 3.70 33.12 27.42
C ALA A 296 5.15 32.70 27.72
N GLY A 297 6.13 33.31 27.05
CA GLY A 297 7.55 33.07 27.27
C GLY A 297 8.02 33.48 28.67
N ILE A 298 7.59 34.65 29.15
CA ILE A 298 7.95 35.17 30.49
C ILE A 298 7.47 34.22 31.59
N GLU A 299 6.26 33.67 31.49
CA GLU A 299 5.70 32.79 32.53
C GLU A 299 6.15 31.33 32.39
N SER A 300 6.15 30.76 31.17
CA SER A 300 6.46 29.33 30.96
C SER A 300 7.96 29.01 30.98
N MET A 301 8.81 29.94 30.54
CA MET A 301 10.25 29.73 30.31
C MET A 301 10.59 28.48 29.48
N SER A 302 9.66 27.97 28.65
CA SER A 302 9.86 26.78 27.82
C SER A 302 10.57 27.10 26.50
N GLU A 303 11.21 26.11 25.91
CA GLU A 303 11.85 26.24 24.59
C GLU A 303 10.82 26.51 23.47
N GLU A 304 9.66 25.87 23.52
CA GLU A 304 8.58 26.07 22.53
C GLU A 304 8.06 27.52 22.50
N SER A 305 7.95 28.15 23.67
CA SER A 305 7.56 29.56 23.77
C SER A 305 8.64 30.47 23.18
N MET A 306 9.92 30.12 23.35
CA MET A 306 11.04 30.86 22.76
C MET A 306 11.09 30.72 21.24
N ASP A 307 10.77 29.55 20.71
CA ASP A 307 10.66 29.30 19.27
C ASP A 307 9.57 30.15 18.63
N ARG A 308 8.45 30.33 19.35
CA ARG A 308 7.36 31.22 18.93
C ARG A 308 7.77 32.69 18.97
N VAL A 309 8.51 33.13 20.00
CA VAL A 309 9.07 34.48 20.07
C VAL A 309 10.05 34.74 18.93
N LEU A 310 10.93 33.78 18.61
CA LEU A 310 11.89 33.90 17.52
C LEU A 310 11.19 34.00 16.15
N SER A 311 10.25 33.09 15.86
CA SER A 311 9.54 33.07 14.57
C SER A 311 8.67 34.31 14.33
N LEU A 312 8.14 34.94 15.38
CA LEU A 312 7.33 36.16 15.27
C LEU A 312 8.18 37.44 15.35
N GLY A 313 9.32 37.39 16.03
CA GLY A 313 10.20 38.54 16.24
C GLY A 313 11.10 38.85 15.03
N LEU A 314 11.65 37.82 14.37
CA LEU A 314 12.55 38.00 13.22
C LEU A 314 11.98 38.91 12.12
N PRO A 315 10.74 38.73 11.63
CA PRO A 315 10.16 39.56 10.57
C PRO A 315 9.96 41.04 10.96
N LEU A 316 9.97 41.35 12.25
CA LEU A 316 9.80 42.71 12.76
C LEU A 316 11.13 43.44 12.92
N VAL A 317 12.26 42.71 12.96
CA VAL A 317 13.60 43.26 13.21
C VAL A 317 14.45 43.27 11.94
N LEU A 318 14.37 42.23 11.11
CA LEU A 318 15.22 42.01 9.94
C LEU A 318 14.41 42.03 8.64
N GLU A 319 15.02 42.47 7.54
CA GLU A 319 14.35 42.49 6.22
C GLU A 319 14.06 41.07 5.69
N GLU A 320 15.01 40.16 5.91
CA GLU A 320 14.91 38.72 5.60
C GLU A 320 14.15 37.92 6.67
N GLY A 321 13.61 38.57 7.71
CA GLY A 321 13.06 37.89 8.88
C GLY A 321 11.88 36.97 8.58
N GLU A 322 11.06 37.28 7.56
CA GLU A 322 10.00 36.37 7.07
C GLU A 322 10.59 35.05 6.57
N LEU A 323 11.68 35.10 5.80
CA LEU A 323 12.32 33.91 5.23
C LEU A 323 12.87 33.01 6.35
N LEU A 324 13.54 33.60 7.34
CA LEU A 324 14.07 32.87 8.48
C LEU A 324 12.96 32.31 9.37
N SER A 325 11.87 33.05 9.56
CA SER A 325 10.68 32.58 10.30
C SER A 325 10.04 31.37 9.64
N VAL A 326 9.97 31.36 8.30
CA VAL A 326 9.43 30.24 7.51
C VAL A 326 10.39 29.05 7.54
N LEU A 327 11.68 29.29 7.34
CA LEU A 327 12.72 28.26 7.45
C LEU A 327 12.67 27.55 8.80
N PHE A 328 12.52 28.33 9.88
CA PHE A 328 12.44 27.79 11.23
C PHE A 328 11.20 26.91 11.43
N ARG A 329 10.06 27.30 10.86
CA ARG A 329 8.79 26.58 10.94
C ARG A 329 8.63 25.50 9.87
N LEU A 330 9.62 25.29 9.00
CA LEU A 330 9.50 24.38 7.88
C LEU A 330 9.33 22.91 8.34
N PRO A 331 8.27 22.20 7.97
CA PRO A 331 8.09 20.80 8.35
C PRO A 331 9.21 19.90 7.81
N LYS A 332 9.42 18.72 8.42
CA LYS A 332 10.48 17.77 8.00
C LYS A 332 10.35 17.25 6.57
N HIS A 333 9.14 17.25 6.01
CA HIS A 333 8.83 16.70 4.69
C HIS A 333 9.03 17.69 3.54
N GLU A 334 9.23 18.98 3.83
CA GLU A 334 9.46 20.00 2.82
C GLU A 334 10.91 19.93 2.32
N THR A 335 11.12 20.28 1.04
CA THR A 335 12.40 20.08 0.34
C THR A 335 13.20 21.37 0.18
N ALA A 336 14.50 21.24 -0.07
CA ALA A 336 15.36 22.37 -0.41
C ALA A 336 14.84 23.12 -1.64
N ASP A 337 14.36 22.42 -2.68
CA ASP A 337 13.82 23.04 -3.90
C ASP A 337 12.65 24.00 -3.59
N ARG A 338 11.69 23.55 -2.78
CA ARG A 338 10.50 24.35 -2.44
C ARG A 338 10.85 25.53 -1.55
N MET A 339 11.74 25.36 -0.58
CA MET A 339 12.21 26.47 0.25
C MET A 339 12.98 27.51 -0.59
N LEU A 340 13.88 27.08 -1.48
CA LEU A 340 14.61 27.99 -2.37
C LEU A 340 13.68 28.68 -3.38
N ALA A 341 12.69 27.96 -3.93
CA ALA A 341 11.66 28.56 -4.77
C ALA A 341 10.83 29.61 -3.99
N TYR A 342 10.54 29.36 -2.71
CA TYR A 342 9.87 30.33 -1.85
C TYR A 342 10.72 31.60 -1.65
N MET A 343 12.04 31.44 -1.50
CA MET A 343 12.99 32.56 -1.44
C MET A 343 13.07 33.33 -2.77
N ARG A 344 13.13 32.64 -3.93
CA ARG A 344 13.17 33.28 -5.26
C ARG A 344 11.92 34.11 -5.58
N ALA A 345 10.78 33.83 -4.93
CA ALA A 345 9.58 34.67 -5.01
C ALA A 345 9.70 35.98 -4.21
N ARG A 346 10.59 36.01 -3.21
CA ARG A 346 10.76 37.09 -2.23
C ARG A 346 12.13 37.76 -2.29
N GLY A 347 12.93 37.48 -3.31
CA GLY A 347 14.22 38.12 -3.52
C GLY A 347 14.82 37.74 -4.86
N LYS A 348 15.97 38.32 -5.20
CA LYS A 348 16.71 38.09 -6.44
C LYS A 348 18.17 37.77 -6.12
N GLY A 349 18.87 37.04 -6.98
CA GLY A 349 20.24 36.55 -6.73
C GLY A 349 20.24 35.11 -6.23
N ASN A 350 21.27 34.71 -5.49
CA ASN A 350 21.52 33.33 -5.09
C ASN A 350 21.01 32.96 -3.67
N PRO A 351 19.83 32.34 -3.53
CA PRO A 351 19.31 31.95 -2.22
C PRO A 351 20.12 30.83 -1.54
N GLN A 352 20.84 29.99 -2.29
CA GLN A 352 21.65 28.90 -1.72
C GLN A 352 22.87 29.45 -0.99
N THR A 353 23.68 30.26 -1.68
CA THR A 353 24.85 30.91 -1.08
C THR A 353 24.45 31.81 0.08
N PHE A 354 23.29 32.48 -0.02
CA PHE A 354 22.76 33.30 1.06
C PHE A 354 22.56 32.53 2.37
N LEU A 355 21.97 31.32 2.32
CA LEU A 355 21.77 30.51 3.53
C LEU A 355 23.08 29.89 4.05
N GLN A 356 23.99 29.51 3.15
CA GLN A 356 25.29 28.92 3.51
C GLN A 356 26.22 29.93 4.19
N GLU A 357 26.20 31.18 3.75
CA GLU A 357 27.08 32.26 4.23
C GLU A 357 26.34 33.26 5.14
N TYR A 358 25.15 32.90 5.64
CA TYR A 358 24.32 33.81 6.44
C TYR A 358 24.98 34.18 7.78
N ASP A 359 24.96 35.47 8.13
CA ASP A 359 25.49 35.98 9.40
C ASP A 359 24.46 35.80 10.54
N TRP A 360 24.40 34.58 11.08
CA TRP A 360 23.55 34.21 12.20
C TRP A 360 23.83 35.03 13.47
N GLN A 361 25.06 35.49 13.67
CA GLN A 361 25.46 36.23 14.86
C GLN A 361 24.87 37.64 14.86
N SER A 362 24.95 38.33 13.72
CA SER A 362 24.34 39.66 13.56
C SER A 362 22.81 39.60 13.69
N ALA A 363 22.17 38.60 13.10
CA ALA A 363 20.72 38.38 13.22
C ALA A 363 20.29 38.16 14.68
N LYS A 364 21.03 37.33 15.43
CA LYS A 364 20.80 37.10 16.85
C LYS A 364 20.95 38.37 17.67
N GLN A 365 22.03 39.13 17.44
CA GLN A 365 22.29 40.35 18.19
C GLN A 365 21.20 41.41 17.94
N ALA A 366 20.76 41.55 16.69
CA ALA A 366 19.69 42.47 16.32
C ALA A 366 18.38 42.13 17.06
N LEU A 367 17.95 40.86 17.05
CA LEU A 367 16.73 40.45 17.73
C LEU A 367 16.85 40.55 19.26
N SER A 368 17.95 40.08 19.85
CA SER A 368 18.18 40.15 21.30
C SER A 368 18.11 41.58 21.80
N SER A 369 18.78 42.52 21.12
CA SER A 369 18.80 43.92 21.51
C SER A 369 17.40 44.56 21.52
N GLN A 370 16.56 44.24 20.54
CA GLN A 370 15.18 44.76 20.49
C GLN A 370 14.32 44.15 21.60
N LEU A 371 14.40 42.83 21.81
CA LEU A 371 13.62 42.14 22.85
C LEU A 371 14.02 42.58 24.26
N GLU A 372 15.32 42.72 24.55
CA GLU A 372 15.83 43.25 25.81
C GLU A 372 15.30 44.66 26.08
N ALA A 373 15.29 45.51 25.06
CA ALA A 373 14.81 46.88 25.17
C ALA A 373 13.29 46.94 25.41
N VAL A 374 12.49 46.05 24.78
CA VAL A 374 11.05 45.91 25.08
C VAL A 374 10.83 45.43 26.52
N LEU A 375 11.51 44.36 26.94
CA LEU A 375 11.38 43.81 28.29
C LEU A 375 11.77 44.83 29.37
N SER A 376 12.82 45.62 29.11
CA SER A 376 13.23 46.70 30.00
C SER A 376 12.15 47.77 30.15
N LYS A 377 11.44 48.14 29.08
CA LYS A 377 10.32 49.09 29.15
C LYS A 377 9.14 48.50 29.92
N VAL A 378 8.73 47.27 29.61
CA VAL A 378 7.65 46.55 30.31
C VAL A 378 7.93 46.47 31.81
N LYS A 379 9.15 46.08 32.18
CA LYS A 379 9.60 46.07 33.58
C LYS A 379 9.43 47.45 34.24
N GLY A 380 9.88 48.51 33.58
CA GLY A 380 9.73 49.87 34.08
C GLY A 380 8.27 50.26 34.33
N ARG A 381 7.34 49.86 33.44
CA ARG A 381 5.90 50.11 33.65
C ARG A 381 5.37 49.39 34.89
N LEU A 382 5.79 48.15 35.14
CA LEU A 382 5.39 47.44 36.36
C LEU A 382 5.97 48.08 37.63
N GLU A 383 7.21 48.58 37.58
CA GLU A 383 7.83 49.30 38.69
C GLU A 383 7.09 50.62 39.01
N SER A 384 6.62 51.34 37.98
CA SER A 384 5.77 52.52 38.13
C SER A 384 4.41 52.17 38.76
N LEU A 385 3.77 51.07 38.33
CA LEU A 385 2.52 50.58 38.95
C LEU A 385 2.74 50.13 40.41
N SER A 386 3.86 49.47 40.71
CA SER A 386 4.25 49.11 42.08
C SER A 386 4.42 50.35 42.96
N SER A 387 5.02 51.42 42.41
CA SER A 387 5.20 52.70 43.09
C SER A 387 3.86 53.39 43.38
N GLU A 388 2.92 53.39 42.44
CA GLU A 388 1.57 53.93 42.64
C GLU A 388 0.74 53.11 43.66
N ALA A 389 0.85 51.78 43.62
CA ALA A 389 0.22 50.91 44.62
C ALA A 389 0.79 51.16 46.03
N SER A 390 2.11 51.34 46.13
CA SER A 390 2.80 51.68 47.38
C SER A 390 2.37 53.04 47.91
N ARG A 391 2.23 54.06 47.04
CA ARG A 391 1.74 55.40 47.40
C ARG A 391 0.34 55.37 48.03
N LEU A 392 -0.50 54.42 47.62
CA LEU A 392 -1.87 54.23 48.11
C LEU A 392 -1.99 53.19 49.24
N ASN A 393 -0.88 52.62 49.70
CA ASN A 393 -0.81 51.54 50.70
C ASN A 393 -1.53 50.24 50.28
N TYR A 394 -1.60 49.93 49.00
CA TYR A 394 -2.12 48.64 48.50
C TYR A 394 -1.03 47.56 48.51
N LEU A 395 -0.66 47.10 49.71
CA LEU A 395 0.45 46.16 49.94
C LEU A 395 0.31 44.87 49.11
N TYR A 396 -0.90 44.31 49.00
CA TYR A 396 -1.12 43.11 48.22
C TYR A 396 -0.79 43.30 46.72
N LEU A 397 -0.98 44.50 46.16
CA LEU A 397 -0.62 44.78 44.76
C LEU A 397 0.88 45.07 44.64
N SER A 398 1.42 45.93 45.50
CA SER A 398 2.82 46.35 45.40
C SER A 398 3.80 45.20 45.67
N SER A 399 3.74 44.58 46.86
CA SER A 399 4.75 43.57 47.27
C SER A 399 4.42 42.16 46.79
N ASP A 400 3.15 41.77 46.83
CA ASP A 400 2.80 40.35 46.61
C ASP A 400 2.57 40.02 45.13
N ILE A 401 2.24 41.02 44.31
CA ILE A 401 1.94 40.86 42.87
C ILE A 401 3.02 41.53 42.02
N TYR A 402 3.18 42.85 42.08
CA TYR A 402 4.08 43.57 41.17
C TYR A 402 5.54 43.21 41.35
N ASP A 403 6.05 43.15 42.58
CA ASP A 403 7.45 42.77 42.83
C ASP A 403 7.73 41.32 42.39
N ALA A 404 6.74 40.41 42.55
CA ALA A 404 6.84 39.04 42.07
C ALA A 404 6.92 38.99 40.53
N HIS A 405 6.06 39.76 39.84
CA HIS A 405 6.07 39.85 38.37
C HIS A 405 7.35 40.46 37.82
N VAL A 406 7.86 41.52 38.44
CA VAL A 406 9.15 42.13 38.12
C VAL A 406 10.29 41.11 38.29
N SER A 407 10.25 40.28 39.34
CA SER A 407 11.22 39.20 39.54
C SER A 407 11.17 38.14 38.43
N THR A 408 9.97 37.75 38.00
CA THR A 408 9.77 36.81 36.89
C THR A 408 10.34 37.36 35.58
N ILE A 409 10.05 38.62 35.24
CA ILE A 409 10.60 39.29 34.05
C ILE A 409 12.12 39.41 34.12
N ASN A 410 12.69 39.76 35.28
CA ASN A 410 14.14 39.81 35.45
C ASN A 410 14.80 38.44 35.23
N THR A 411 14.14 37.36 35.67
CA THR A 411 14.62 36.00 35.47
C THR A 411 14.58 35.61 33.99
N TYR A 412 13.47 35.90 33.30
CA TYR A 412 13.35 35.70 31.86
C TYR A 412 14.39 36.51 31.07
N SER A 413 14.57 37.79 31.40
CA SER A 413 15.54 38.68 30.75
C SER A 413 16.99 38.18 30.88
N LYS A 414 17.36 37.59 32.03
CA LYS A 414 18.68 36.99 32.22
C LYS A 414 18.91 35.74 31.35
N LYS A 415 17.85 34.96 31.11
CA LYS A 415 17.91 33.73 30.29
C LYS A 415 17.69 33.98 28.80
N LEU A 416 17.22 35.17 28.42
CA LEU A 416 16.83 35.48 27.04
C LEU A 416 17.97 35.22 26.05
N SER A 417 19.19 35.70 26.35
CA SER A 417 20.35 35.54 25.48
C SER A 417 20.72 34.07 25.27
N ASP A 418 20.69 33.25 26.33
CA ASP A 418 21.01 31.82 26.26
C ASP A 418 19.94 31.07 25.47
N ASN A 419 18.66 31.31 25.78
CA ASN A 419 17.53 30.70 25.10
C ASN A 419 17.47 31.05 23.61
N LEU A 420 17.71 32.32 23.26
CA LEU A 420 17.80 32.74 21.86
C LEU A 420 19.00 32.07 21.18
N SER A 421 20.14 31.93 21.85
CA SER A 421 21.29 31.24 21.27
C SER A 421 20.95 29.79 20.89
N SER A 422 20.30 29.04 21.79
CA SER A 422 19.85 27.67 21.48
C SER A 422 18.81 27.62 20.35
N ALA A 423 17.88 28.57 20.28
CA ALA A 423 16.90 28.62 19.20
C ALA A 423 17.53 28.96 17.83
N PHE A 424 18.51 29.89 17.80
CA PHE A 424 19.27 30.20 16.59
C PHE A 424 20.16 29.04 16.14
N GLU A 425 20.75 28.27 17.06
CA GLU A 425 21.48 27.04 16.73
C GLU A 425 20.59 26.01 16.03
N ARG A 426 19.34 25.84 16.50
CA ARG A 426 18.35 24.97 15.81
C ARG A 426 18.01 25.48 14.42
N LEU A 427 17.79 26.79 14.27
CA LEU A 427 17.52 27.40 12.96
C LEU A 427 18.70 27.22 12.00
N GLN A 428 19.92 27.47 12.45
CA GLN A 428 21.15 27.27 11.67
C GLN A 428 21.30 25.81 11.25
N THR A 429 21.16 24.87 12.18
CA THR A 429 21.26 23.43 11.89
C THR A 429 20.23 23.00 10.83
N LYS A 430 19.02 23.57 10.89
CA LYS A 430 17.96 23.30 9.92
C LYS A 430 18.28 23.85 8.53
N ALA A 431 18.87 25.05 8.47
CA ALA A 431 19.36 25.64 7.23
C ALA A 431 20.45 24.77 6.60
N GLU A 432 21.46 24.38 7.40
CA GLU A 432 22.57 23.53 6.97
C GLU A 432 22.10 22.16 6.48
N SER A 433 21.18 21.53 7.21
CA SER A 433 20.60 20.24 6.80
C SER A 433 19.87 20.32 5.46
N LEU A 434 19.14 21.40 5.19
CA LEU A 434 18.46 21.59 3.91
C LEU A 434 19.45 21.86 2.77
N MET A 435 20.53 22.59 3.04
CA MET A 435 21.55 22.91 2.03
C MET A 435 22.49 21.74 1.70
N ASN A 436 22.55 20.71 2.55
CA ASN A 436 23.32 19.50 2.28
C ASN A 436 22.74 18.65 1.14
N ASP A 437 21.43 18.71 0.89
CA ASP A 437 20.77 18.01 -0.22
C ASP A 437 20.12 18.99 -1.19
N THR A 438 20.92 19.47 -2.15
CA THR A 438 20.49 20.37 -3.23
C THR A 438 20.41 19.67 -4.58
N SER A 439 20.51 18.35 -4.61
CA SER A 439 20.63 17.55 -5.84
C SER A 439 19.39 17.64 -6.74
N GLU A 440 18.20 17.74 -6.16
CA GLU A 440 16.92 17.87 -6.87
C GLU A 440 16.45 19.32 -7.07
N VAL A 441 17.28 20.31 -6.72
CA VAL A 441 16.89 21.72 -6.83
C VAL A 441 16.82 22.15 -8.30
N SER A 442 15.67 22.66 -8.70
CA SER A 442 15.47 23.24 -10.02
C SER A 442 15.25 24.74 -9.94
N VAL A 443 16.09 25.48 -10.69
CA VAL A 443 15.99 26.94 -10.77
C VAL A 443 14.84 27.37 -11.69
N ILE A 444 14.31 26.48 -12.54
CA ILE A 444 13.21 26.78 -13.48
C ILE A 444 12.00 25.88 -13.23
N GLN A 445 10.79 26.37 -13.51
CA GLN A 445 9.53 25.67 -13.18
C GLN A 445 9.33 24.37 -13.97
N ALA A 446 9.92 24.26 -15.15
CA ALA A 446 9.73 23.13 -16.04
C ALA A 446 11.08 22.71 -16.67
N PRO A 447 11.98 22.08 -15.88
CA PRO A 447 13.29 21.63 -16.35
C PRO A 447 13.20 20.55 -17.44
N ASP A 448 12.08 19.81 -17.46
CA ASP A 448 11.83 18.75 -18.45
C ASP A 448 11.20 19.23 -19.75
N ASN A 449 10.84 20.52 -19.85
CA ASN A 449 10.30 21.05 -21.10
C ASN A 449 11.35 20.95 -22.20
N VAL A 450 10.93 20.37 -23.31
CA VAL A 450 11.75 20.20 -24.51
C VAL A 450 11.46 21.33 -25.49
N TYR A 451 12.53 21.92 -26.00
CA TYR A 451 12.52 22.95 -27.02
C TYR A 451 13.16 22.42 -28.30
N SER A 452 12.86 23.05 -29.43
CA SER A 452 13.53 22.74 -30.70
C SER A 452 14.75 23.64 -30.87
N ALA A 453 15.88 23.08 -31.32
CA ALA A 453 17.10 23.83 -31.59
C ALA A 453 16.90 24.91 -32.67
N GLU A 454 15.88 24.75 -33.50
CA GLU A 454 15.47 25.63 -34.59
C GLU A 454 14.55 26.78 -34.13
N ALA A 455 14.11 26.79 -32.86
CA ALA A 455 13.12 27.73 -32.34
C ALA A 455 13.59 29.20 -32.34
N GLY A 456 14.91 29.44 -32.41
CA GLY A 456 15.52 30.77 -32.41
C GLY A 456 15.47 31.46 -31.04
N ASN A 457 14.30 31.66 -30.44
CA ASN A 457 14.15 32.30 -29.11
C ASN A 457 13.53 31.32 -28.10
N ILE A 458 14.20 31.12 -26.97
CA ILE A 458 13.74 30.28 -25.86
C ILE A 458 13.63 31.13 -24.60
N GLU A 459 12.47 31.06 -23.95
CA GLU A 459 12.21 31.73 -22.68
C GLU A 459 11.80 30.72 -21.62
N VAL A 460 12.55 30.66 -20.52
CA VAL A 460 12.25 29.79 -19.37
C VAL A 460 11.79 30.64 -18.18
N VAL A 461 10.96 30.05 -17.32
CA VAL A 461 10.42 30.72 -16.13
C VAL A 461 11.09 30.17 -14.87
N ILE A 462 11.59 31.06 -14.01
CA ILE A 462 12.23 30.72 -12.74
C ILE A 462 11.22 30.07 -11.78
N ASN A 463 11.66 28.99 -11.12
CA ASN A 463 10.92 28.30 -10.07
C ASN A 463 10.79 29.20 -8.85
N ALA A 464 9.60 29.77 -8.66
CA ALA A 464 9.26 30.65 -7.56
C ALA A 464 7.84 30.37 -7.08
N ILE A 465 7.68 30.07 -5.78
CA ILE A 465 6.38 29.76 -5.15
C ILE A 465 6.03 30.80 -4.08
N LEU A 466 4.76 31.19 -4.02
CA LEU A 466 4.31 32.25 -3.09
C LEU A 466 4.02 31.73 -1.69
N LYS A 467 3.64 30.46 -1.55
CA LYS A 467 3.23 29.81 -0.32
C LYS A 467 3.94 28.47 -0.17
N ILE A 468 4.28 28.13 1.07
CA ILE A 468 4.83 26.85 1.48
C ILE A 468 3.92 26.26 2.57
N ASP A 469 3.82 24.93 2.65
CA ASP A 469 3.03 24.30 3.71
C ASP A 469 3.84 24.32 5.00
N LEU A 470 3.24 24.82 6.07
CA LEU A 470 3.87 24.93 7.39
C LEU A 470 3.23 23.97 8.40
N GLU A 471 2.22 23.21 8.00
CA GLU A 471 1.59 22.23 8.86
C GLU A 471 2.32 20.88 8.76
N GLU A 472 2.54 20.23 9.90
CA GLU A 472 3.15 18.90 9.91
C GLU A 472 2.23 17.86 9.23
N GLN A 473 2.84 16.93 8.51
CA GLN A 473 2.11 15.83 7.90
C GLN A 473 1.45 14.99 8.97
N LYS A 474 0.23 14.56 8.68
CA LYS A 474 -0.51 13.64 9.54
C LYS A 474 -0.04 12.22 9.25
N TRP A 475 -0.17 11.36 10.25
CA TRP A 475 0.19 9.95 10.13
C TRP A 475 -0.96 9.06 10.60
N VAL A 476 -0.90 7.77 10.28
CA VAL A 476 -1.83 6.77 10.81
C VAL A 476 -1.12 5.41 10.87
N LYS A 477 -1.23 4.73 12.00
CA LYS A 477 -0.81 3.33 12.13
C LYS A 477 -2.04 2.46 11.91
N ILE A 478 -2.06 1.68 10.84
CA ILE A 478 -3.08 0.66 10.59
C ILE A 478 -2.69 -0.57 11.41
N ARG A 479 -3.65 -1.13 12.14
CA ARG A 479 -3.48 -2.35 12.92
C ARG A 479 -4.64 -3.30 12.63
N ALA A 480 -4.36 -4.52 12.19
CA ALA A 480 -5.38 -5.54 11.95
C ALA A 480 -5.07 -6.79 12.80
N ILE A 481 -6.04 -7.22 13.58
CA ILE A 481 -5.93 -8.37 14.47
C ILE A 481 -7.20 -9.23 14.41
N TYR A 482 -7.05 -10.52 14.72
CA TYR A 482 -8.17 -11.38 15.05
C TYR A 482 -8.75 -10.96 16.41
N SER A 483 -10.02 -11.28 16.63
CA SER A 483 -10.74 -11.01 17.88
C SER A 483 -10.67 -12.19 18.85
N ASP A 484 -9.48 -12.78 18.96
CA ASP A 484 -9.07 -13.93 19.76
C ASP A 484 -8.35 -13.50 21.06
N ARG A 485 -8.02 -14.46 21.94
CA ARG A 485 -7.37 -14.18 23.22
C ARG A 485 -5.93 -13.71 23.03
N TRP A 486 -5.24 -14.21 22.01
CA TRP A 486 -3.87 -13.85 21.70
C TRP A 486 -3.75 -12.54 20.90
N GLN A 487 -4.86 -12.01 20.36
CA GLN A 487 -4.89 -10.86 19.44
C GLN A 487 -3.96 -11.10 18.25
N THR A 488 -4.11 -12.27 17.64
CA THR A 488 -3.27 -12.74 16.56
C THR A 488 -3.29 -11.73 15.40
N PRO A 489 -2.12 -11.37 14.84
CA PRO A 489 -2.06 -10.46 13.69
C PRO A 489 -2.87 -10.97 12.49
N VAL A 490 -3.54 -10.07 11.78
CA VAL A 490 -4.12 -10.38 10.46
C VAL A 490 -3.14 -9.92 9.40
N TYR A 491 -2.69 -10.85 8.57
CA TYR A 491 -1.94 -10.53 7.38
C TYR A 491 -2.90 -10.13 6.27
N ALA A 492 -2.59 -9.03 5.59
CA ALA A 492 -3.35 -8.56 4.44
C ALA A 492 -2.41 -7.89 3.45
N GLN A 493 -2.61 -8.19 2.18
CA GLN A 493 -1.98 -7.51 1.06
C GLN A 493 -3.04 -6.70 0.31
N ASN A 494 -2.61 -5.72 -0.48
CA ASN A 494 -3.50 -4.91 -1.33
C ASN A 494 -4.46 -4.00 -0.56
N ILE A 495 -3.95 -3.34 0.46
CA ILE A 495 -4.65 -2.30 1.17
C ILE A 495 -4.64 -1.02 0.34
N LYS A 496 -5.81 -0.40 0.26
CA LYS A 496 -6.03 0.93 -0.31
C LYS A 496 -6.34 1.93 0.79
N ILE A 497 -5.62 3.05 0.75
CA ILE A 497 -5.73 4.10 1.75
C ILE A 497 -6.21 5.36 1.07
N MET A 498 -7.31 5.88 1.61
CA MET A 498 -7.98 7.04 1.08
C MET A 498 -8.19 8.07 2.17
N THR A 499 -7.96 9.34 1.85
CA THR A 499 -8.42 10.46 2.69
C THR A 499 -9.26 11.40 1.86
N ASN A 500 -10.40 11.84 2.38
CA ASN A 500 -11.33 12.73 1.68
C ASN A 500 -11.66 12.27 0.24
N SER A 501 -11.73 10.94 0.01
CA SER A 501 -11.95 10.28 -1.30
C SER A 501 -10.78 10.36 -2.30
N ILE A 502 -9.61 10.82 -1.87
CA ILE A 502 -8.36 10.79 -2.63
C ILE A 502 -7.58 9.54 -2.22
N VAL A 503 -7.15 8.75 -3.20
CA VAL A 503 -6.28 7.58 -2.99
C VAL A 503 -4.85 8.09 -2.80
N HIS A 504 -4.22 7.71 -1.68
CA HIS A 504 -2.81 8.02 -1.41
C HIS A 504 -1.92 6.84 -1.75
N GLU A 505 -2.39 5.63 -1.43
CA GLU A 505 -1.66 4.41 -1.68
C GLU A 505 -2.62 3.26 -1.98
N GLU A 506 -2.23 2.40 -2.90
CA GLU A 506 -2.96 1.22 -3.34
C GLU A 506 -1.94 0.09 -3.52
N GLY A 507 -2.20 -1.08 -2.95
CA GLY A 507 -1.24 -2.18 -2.94
C GLY A 507 -0.43 -2.30 -1.65
N ALA A 508 -0.71 -1.50 -0.62
CA ALA A 508 0.04 -1.55 0.63
C ALA A 508 -0.18 -2.88 1.36
N SER A 509 0.83 -3.33 2.12
CA SER A 509 0.80 -4.62 2.83
C SER A 509 1.01 -4.41 4.33
N LEU A 510 0.33 -5.23 5.13
CA LEU A 510 0.60 -5.32 6.57
C LEU A 510 1.84 -6.17 6.83
N SER A 511 2.54 -5.88 7.91
CA SER A 511 3.70 -6.65 8.36
C SER A 511 3.33 -8.13 8.60
N ALA A 512 4.09 -9.03 7.98
CA ALA A 512 3.96 -10.48 8.12
C ALA A 512 4.84 -11.00 9.28
N ILE A 513 4.65 -10.44 10.48
CA ILE A 513 5.40 -10.82 11.70
C ILE A 513 4.40 -11.46 12.68
N PRO A 514 4.73 -12.57 13.38
CA PRO A 514 3.77 -13.26 14.26
C PRO A 514 3.51 -12.54 15.59
N THR A 515 4.29 -11.51 15.91
CA THR A 515 4.24 -10.81 17.20
C THR A 515 2.99 -9.94 17.30
N ARG A 516 2.38 -9.93 18.49
CA ARG A 516 1.21 -9.10 18.79
C ARG A 516 1.54 -7.60 18.64
N SER A 517 0.64 -6.87 18.00
CA SER A 517 0.76 -5.41 17.81
C SER A 517 0.12 -4.58 18.92
N THR A 518 0.59 -3.33 19.06
CA THR A 518 0.15 -2.35 20.07
C THR A 518 -0.45 -1.08 19.46
N GLU A 519 -1.26 -0.38 20.26
CA GLU A 519 -1.81 0.95 19.94
C GLU A 519 -0.84 2.03 20.44
N VAL A 520 -0.63 3.08 19.63
CA VAL A 520 0.34 4.14 19.90
C VAL A 520 -0.26 5.51 19.57
N GLU A 521 0.22 6.54 20.27
CA GLU A 521 -0.27 7.93 20.11
C GLU A 521 0.78 8.87 19.51
N THR A 522 2.03 8.41 19.31
CA THR A 522 3.13 9.20 18.74
C THR A 522 3.69 8.56 17.47
N ILE A 523 4.21 9.39 16.57
CA ILE A 523 4.76 8.92 15.27
C ILE A 523 6.07 8.18 15.45
N GLU A 524 6.90 8.58 16.43
CA GLU A 524 8.17 7.92 16.75
C GLU A 524 7.92 6.48 17.18
N LEU A 525 7.00 6.28 18.13
CA LEU A 525 6.64 4.96 18.61
C LEU A 525 5.93 4.14 17.52
N ALA A 526 5.15 4.78 16.64
CA ALA A 526 4.56 4.12 15.48
C ALA A 526 5.62 3.58 14.51
N ASN A 527 6.68 4.35 14.23
CA ASN A 527 7.78 3.90 13.37
C ASN A 527 8.53 2.72 14.00
N GLU A 528 8.86 2.78 15.29
CA GLU A 528 9.56 1.72 16.01
C GLU A 528 8.74 0.43 16.05
N THR A 529 7.48 0.53 16.46
CA THR A 529 6.60 -0.65 16.61
C THR A 529 6.27 -1.33 15.29
N THR A 530 6.19 -0.59 14.18
CA THR A 530 5.89 -1.17 12.86
C THR A 530 7.00 -2.09 12.33
N GLN A 531 8.23 -1.96 12.85
CA GLN A 531 9.36 -2.82 12.45
C GLN A 531 9.38 -4.18 13.15
N VAL A 532 8.72 -4.31 14.30
CA VAL A 532 8.82 -5.50 15.17
C VAL A 532 7.49 -6.18 15.46
N GLU A 533 6.37 -5.55 15.10
CA GLU A 533 5.01 -6.05 15.34
C GLU A 533 4.33 -6.56 14.06
N GLY A 534 3.40 -7.50 14.22
CA GLY A 534 2.58 -8.08 13.15
C GLY A 534 1.29 -7.35 12.84
N GLY A 535 0.83 -7.45 11.60
CA GLY A 535 -0.48 -6.98 11.17
C GLY A 535 -0.59 -5.45 11.21
N VAL A 536 0.53 -4.74 11.03
CA VAL A 536 0.59 -3.29 11.09
C VAL A 536 1.20 -2.68 9.84
N ALA A 537 0.80 -1.45 9.53
CA ALA A 537 1.41 -0.62 8.51
C ALA A 537 1.30 0.86 8.91
N LEU A 538 2.33 1.65 8.65
CA LEU A 538 2.39 3.07 9.00
C LEU A 538 2.37 3.92 7.74
N PHE A 539 1.50 4.92 7.72
CA PHE A 539 1.45 5.93 6.66
C PHE A 539 1.68 7.28 7.31
N ASN A 540 2.77 7.94 6.96
CA ASN A 540 3.20 9.20 7.55
C ASN A 540 3.13 10.40 6.58
N SER A 541 2.69 10.16 5.34
CA SER A 541 2.62 11.15 4.25
C SER A 541 1.23 11.78 4.08
N LEU A 542 0.35 11.69 5.10
CA LEU A 542 -1.01 12.23 4.97
C LEU A 542 -0.98 13.76 5.00
N LYS A 543 -1.77 14.37 4.11
CA LYS A 543 -1.90 15.83 4.08
C LYS A 543 -2.40 16.39 5.41
N PRO A 544 -1.94 17.58 5.83
CA PRO A 544 -2.34 18.19 7.10
C PRO A 544 -3.85 18.41 7.26
N ASN A 545 -4.57 18.69 6.17
CA ASN A 545 -6.03 18.83 6.14
C ASN A 545 -6.82 17.51 6.14
N THR A 546 -6.17 16.38 6.44
CA THR A 546 -6.85 15.08 6.56
C THR A 546 -7.68 15.03 7.84
N ASP A 547 -8.98 14.80 7.72
CA ASP A 547 -9.89 14.63 8.87
C ASP A 547 -10.27 13.17 9.10
N THR A 548 -10.38 12.39 8.03
CA THR A 548 -10.77 10.98 8.06
C THR A 548 -9.91 10.17 7.11
N VAL A 549 -9.40 9.05 7.62
CA VAL A 549 -8.71 8.02 6.84
C VAL A 549 -9.66 6.85 6.64
N THR A 550 -9.75 6.36 5.40
CA THR A 550 -10.47 5.14 5.04
C THR A 550 -9.46 4.11 4.56
N VAL A 551 -9.52 2.92 5.13
CA VAL A 551 -8.70 1.77 4.77
C VAL A 551 -9.63 0.73 4.15
N GLU A 552 -9.32 0.28 2.94
CA GLU A 552 -10.11 -0.71 2.20
C GLU A 552 -9.19 -1.86 1.75
N TYR A 553 -9.60 -3.10 2.01
CA TYR A 553 -8.89 -4.31 1.60
C TYR A 553 -9.40 -4.74 0.22
N ILE A 554 -8.56 -4.61 -0.80
CA ILE A 554 -8.94 -4.90 -2.19
C ILE A 554 -8.53 -6.32 -2.57
N GLY A 555 -9.48 -7.05 -3.16
CA GLY A 555 -9.22 -8.38 -3.70
C GLY A 555 -8.40 -8.34 -4.98
N GLU A 556 -7.45 -9.24 -5.13
CA GLU A 556 -6.79 -9.45 -6.43
C GLU A 556 -7.74 -10.10 -7.45
N PRO A 557 -7.75 -9.64 -8.72
CA PRO A 557 -8.53 -10.28 -9.77
C PRO A 557 -8.16 -11.76 -9.93
N GLY A 558 -9.15 -12.65 -9.94
CA GLY A 558 -8.95 -14.10 -10.12
C GLY A 558 -8.45 -14.85 -8.87
N ILE A 559 -8.40 -14.21 -7.70
CA ILE A 559 -7.90 -14.84 -6.47
C ILE A 559 -8.77 -16.03 -6.00
N GLU A 560 -10.10 -15.93 -6.13
CA GLU A 560 -11.02 -17.01 -5.70
C GLU A 560 -10.84 -18.28 -6.54
N GLU A 561 -10.54 -18.16 -7.85
CA GLU A 561 -10.26 -19.34 -8.71
C GLU A 561 -8.96 -20.04 -8.28
N GLN A 562 -7.92 -19.29 -7.92
CA GLN A 562 -6.67 -19.86 -7.40
C GLN A 562 -6.89 -20.58 -6.07
N ILE A 563 -7.70 -20.00 -5.17
CA ILE A 563 -8.08 -20.59 -3.88
C ILE A 563 -8.81 -21.92 -4.11
N THR A 564 -9.83 -21.95 -4.96
CA THR A 564 -10.61 -23.15 -5.24
C THR A 564 -9.75 -24.26 -5.85
N ASN A 565 -8.84 -23.95 -6.76
CA ASN A 565 -7.95 -24.95 -7.37
C ASN A 565 -7.07 -25.67 -6.33
N ILE A 566 -6.53 -24.95 -5.34
CA ILE A 566 -5.74 -25.55 -4.27
C ILE A 566 -6.64 -26.40 -3.36
N GLN A 567 -7.83 -25.89 -3.00
CA GLN A 567 -8.81 -26.63 -2.19
C GLN A 567 -9.26 -27.94 -2.85
N ASP A 568 -9.45 -27.95 -4.16
CA ASP A 568 -9.80 -29.15 -4.94
C ASP A 568 -8.65 -30.15 -5.00
N SER A 569 -7.40 -29.67 -5.11
CA SER A 569 -6.20 -30.52 -5.08
C SER A 569 -6.02 -31.22 -3.72
N VAL A 570 -6.19 -30.46 -2.63
CA VAL A 570 -6.13 -31.02 -1.27
C VAL A 570 -7.25 -32.05 -1.06
N GLU A 571 -8.47 -31.72 -1.47
CA GLU A 571 -9.61 -32.64 -1.37
C GLU A 571 -9.33 -33.95 -2.13
N ALA A 572 -8.82 -33.88 -3.37
CA ALA A 572 -8.50 -35.07 -4.16
C ALA A 572 -7.44 -35.95 -3.50
N THR A 573 -6.44 -35.34 -2.84
CA THR A 573 -5.38 -36.05 -2.11
C THR A 573 -5.95 -36.79 -0.90
N LEU A 574 -6.76 -36.09 -0.08
CA LEU A 574 -7.40 -36.68 1.10
C LEU A 574 -8.43 -37.76 0.73
N ASP A 575 -9.22 -37.55 -0.33
CA ASP A 575 -10.15 -38.54 -0.86
C ASP A 575 -9.42 -39.80 -1.32
N GLY A 576 -8.33 -39.65 -2.08
CA GLY A 576 -7.50 -40.77 -2.53
C GLY A 576 -6.96 -41.59 -1.36
N ALA A 577 -6.39 -40.93 -0.35
CA ALA A 577 -5.88 -41.57 0.85
C ALA A 577 -6.98 -42.30 1.63
N TYR A 578 -8.16 -41.67 1.78
CA TYR A 578 -9.30 -42.25 2.49
C TYR A 578 -9.84 -43.52 1.81
N ASN A 579 -10.03 -43.50 0.49
CA ASN A 579 -10.54 -44.67 -0.24
C ASN A 579 -9.57 -45.86 -0.17
N VAL A 580 -8.25 -45.62 -0.25
CA VAL A 580 -7.24 -46.68 -0.09
C VAL A 580 -7.25 -47.24 1.33
N LEU A 581 -7.35 -46.38 2.34
CA LEU A 581 -7.40 -46.77 3.74
C LEU A 581 -8.59 -47.70 4.02
N ILE A 582 -9.80 -47.34 3.56
CA ILE A 582 -11.00 -48.18 3.73
C ILE A 582 -10.79 -49.57 3.13
N GLU A 583 -10.26 -49.64 1.90
CA GLU A 583 -10.11 -50.91 1.19
C GLU A 583 -9.15 -51.85 1.93
N ASP A 584 -8.04 -51.32 2.43
CA ASP A 584 -7.01 -52.11 3.09
C ASP A 584 -7.35 -52.44 4.56
N MET A 585 -8.21 -51.65 5.21
CA MET A 585 -8.71 -51.90 6.58
C MET A 585 -9.79 -52.98 6.66
N LYS A 586 -10.34 -53.47 5.54
CA LYS A 586 -11.40 -54.50 5.52
C LYS A 586 -11.09 -55.75 6.34
N GLY A 587 -9.82 -56.17 6.40
CA GLY A 587 -9.41 -57.34 7.19
C GLY A 587 -9.59 -57.16 8.69
N PHE A 588 -9.29 -55.96 9.20
CA PHE A 588 -9.51 -55.57 10.59
C PHE A 588 -10.99 -55.33 10.87
N GLN A 589 -11.69 -54.66 9.95
CA GLN A 589 -13.13 -54.41 10.05
C GLN A 589 -13.92 -55.72 10.09
N GLN A 590 -13.63 -56.69 9.22
CA GLN A 590 -14.31 -57.99 9.23
C GLN A 590 -14.12 -58.72 10.57
N GLN A 591 -12.91 -58.70 11.13
CA GLN A 591 -12.69 -59.32 12.43
C GLN A 591 -13.44 -58.58 13.55
N TRP A 592 -13.48 -57.25 13.48
CA TRP A 592 -14.25 -56.43 14.41
C TRP A 592 -15.76 -56.72 14.33
N ASP A 593 -16.31 -56.83 13.12
CA ASP A 593 -17.72 -57.17 12.89
C ASP A 593 -18.06 -58.59 13.42
N GLU A 594 -17.12 -59.53 13.34
CA GLU A 594 -17.32 -60.93 13.74
C GLU A 594 -17.12 -61.18 15.25
N GLU A 595 -16.10 -60.56 15.84
CA GLU A 595 -15.64 -60.84 17.22
C GLU A 595 -15.83 -59.64 18.18
N GLY A 596 -16.13 -58.45 17.69
CA GLY A 596 -16.39 -57.26 18.49
C GLY A 596 -15.23 -56.90 19.43
N TYR A 597 -15.57 -56.49 20.65
CA TYR A 597 -14.59 -56.10 21.67
C TYR A 597 -13.65 -57.24 22.08
N TRP A 598 -14.01 -58.52 21.85
CA TRP A 598 -13.15 -59.66 22.15
C TRP A 598 -11.84 -59.65 21.34
N THR A 599 -11.80 -58.88 20.25
CA THR A 599 -10.58 -58.65 19.46
C THR A 599 -9.51 -57.83 20.18
N LEU A 600 -9.85 -57.12 21.27
CA LEU A 600 -8.93 -56.29 22.03
C LEU A 600 -8.01 -57.09 22.99
N GLY A 601 -8.24 -58.41 23.11
CA GLY A 601 -7.43 -59.36 23.87
C GLY A 601 -7.90 -59.59 25.32
N ASP A 602 -7.52 -60.74 25.89
CA ASP A 602 -7.97 -61.24 27.22
C ASP A 602 -7.65 -60.30 28.41
N GLY A 603 -6.79 -59.28 28.24
CA GLY A 603 -6.30 -58.40 29.31
C GLY A 603 -6.97 -57.03 29.43
N VAL A 604 -8.07 -56.77 28.70
CA VAL A 604 -8.93 -55.56 28.87
C VAL A 604 -9.98 -55.78 29.99
N ILE A 605 -10.21 -57.03 30.37
CA ILE A 605 -11.34 -57.46 31.23
C ILE A 605 -10.93 -57.59 32.70
N ASP A 606 -9.63 -57.50 33.01
CA ASP A 606 -9.10 -57.59 34.37
C ASP A 606 -8.05 -56.43 34.61
N GLY A 607 -8.20 -55.53 35.61
CA GLY A 607 -7.33 -54.39 36.05
C GLY A 607 -6.92 -54.18 37.55
N ALA A 608 -6.58 -52.99 38.05
CA ALA A 608 -6.03 -52.89 39.44
C ALA A 608 -6.11 -51.49 40.05
N GLN A 609 -6.09 -51.47 41.39
CA GLN A 609 -5.86 -50.30 42.25
C GLN A 609 -4.37 -50.13 42.56
N ALA A 610 -3.69 -49.27 41.81
CA ALA A 610 -2.38 -48.71 42.21
C ALA A 610 -2.09 -47.37 41.53
N TRP A 611 -2.73 -47.08 40.40
CA TRP A 611 -2.64 -45.81 39.66
C TRP A 611 -4.03 -45.19 39.50
N GLY A 612 -4.08 -43.88 39.20
CA GLY A 612 -5.33 -43.10 39.17
C GLY A 612 -6.40 -43.68 38.25
N ALA A 613 -7.68 -43.55 38.66
CA ALA A 613 -8.84 -44.11 37.97
C ALA A 613 -8.92 -43.74 36.47
N ASP A 614 -8.40 -42.58 36.08
CA ASP A 614 -8.40 -42.09 34.71
C ASP A 614 -7.58 -42.95 33.72
N ILE A 615 -6.47 -43.55 34.16
CA ILE A 615 -5.63 -44.42 33.30
C ILE A 615 -6.34 -45.74 33.05
N VAL A 616 -6.98 -46.29 34.08
CA VAL A 616 -7.75 -47.54 34.01
C VAL A 616 -8.95 -47.37 33.09
N ASP A 617 -9.65 -46.23 33.18
CA ASP A 617 -10.78 -45.91 32.32
C ASP A 617 -10.39 -45.81 30.84
N MET A 618 -9.23 -45.23 30.50
CA MET A 618 -8.78 -45.10 29.10
C MET A 618 -8.50 -46.45 28.42
N LEU A 619 -8.25 -47.51 29.19
CA LEU A 619 -8.05 -48.88 28.70
C LEU A 619 -9.35 -49.68 28.66
N SER A 620 -10.45 -49.11 29.16
CA SER A 620 -11.72 -49.80 29.30
C SER A 620 -12.48 -49.90 27.98
N PRO A 621 -13.43 -50.84 27.88
CA PRO A 621 -14.40 -50.86 26.80
C PRO A 621 -15.23 -49.56 26.73
N SER A 622 -15.59 -48.94 27.86
CA SER A 622 -16.37 -47.69 27.88
C SER A 622 -15.67 -46.53 27.18
N PHE A 623 -14.34 -46.41 27.32
CA PHE A 623 -13.58 -45.39 26.58
C PHE A 623 -13.76 -45.50 25.06
N TRP A 624 -13.74 -46.72 24.50
CA TRP A 624 -13.93 -46.93 23.08
C TRP A 624 -15.37 -46.65 22.63
N GLY A 625 -16.35 -46.87 23.50
CA GLY A 625 -17.73 -46.41 23.31
C GLY A 625 -17.82 -44.89 23.22
N ASP A 626 -17.28 -44.18 24.21
CA ASP A 626 -17.27 -42.71 24.28
C ASP A 626 -16.49 -42.09 23.11
N ALA A 627 -15.36 -42.70 22.73
CA ALA A 627 -14.57 -42.29 21.58
C ALA A 627 -15.34 -42.50 20.27
N ALA A 628 -16.06 -43.63 20.11
CA ALA A 628 -16.95 -43.85 18.97
C ALA A 628 -17.99 -42.75 18.87
N ASP A 629 -18.69 -42.47 19.97
CA ASP A 629 -19.75 -41.46 20.00
C ASP A 629 -19.19 -40.06 19.67
N THR A 630 -18.06 -39.69 20.27
CA THR A 630 -17.41 -38.40 20.02
C THR A 630 -16.98 -38.25 18.56
N ILE A 631 -16.41 -39.31 17.96
CA ILE A 631 -15.99 -39.30 16.54
C ILE A 631 -17.23 -39.28 15.62
N SER A 632 -18.28 -40.03 15.94
CA SER A 632 -19.56 -40.03 15.21
C SER A 632 -20.18 -38.65 15.18
N ASP A 633 -20.21 -37.99 16.33
CA ASP A 633 -20.74 -36.65 16.51
C ASP A 633 -19.89 -35.61 15.79
N LEU A 634 -18.57 -35.76 15.80
CA LEU A 634 -17.66 -34.94 15.01
C LEU A 634 -17.98 -35.06 13.52
N SER A 635 -18.02 -36.28 12.97
CA SER A 635 -18.32 -36.52 11.55
C SER A 635 -19.68 -35.98 11.16
N SER A 636 -20.71 -36.28 11.95
CA SER A 636 -22.08 -35.83 11.69
C SER A 636 -22.18 -34.30 11.74
N SER A 637 -21.55 -33.68 12.73
CA SER A 637 -21.46 -32.23 12.88
C SER A 637 -20.69 -31.57 11.73
N ALA A 638 -19.54 -32.14 11.32
CA ALA A 638 -18.72 -31.59 10.25
C ALA A 638 -19.45 -31.64 8.89
N VAL A 639 -20.13 -32.75 8.60
CA VAL A 639 -20.96 -32.91 7.39
C VAL A 639 -22.16 -31.96 7.41
N ASP A 640 -22.85 -31.82 8.55
CA ASP A 640 -23.95 -30.86 8.70
C ASP A 640 -23.46 -29.42 8.50
N LYS A 641 -22.27 -29.06 8.99
CA LYS A 641 -21.65 -27.75 8.72
C LYS A 641 -21.29 -27.58 7.25
N LEU A 642 -20.71 -28.59 6.59
CA LEU A 642 -20.43 -28.53 5.15
C LEU A 642 -21.71 -28.27 4.35
N ALA A 643 -22.83 -28.93 4.70
CA ALA A 643 -24.11 -28.72 4.02
C ALA A 643 -24.65 -27.27 4.15
N ILE A 644 -24.28 -26.57 5.23
CA ILE A 644 -24.70 -25.18 5.50
C ILE A 644 -23.73 -24.17 4.88
N TYR A 645 -22.43 -24.39 5.04
CA TYR A 645 -21.40 -23.40 4.76
C TYR A 645 -20.64 -23.63 3.45
N SER A 646 -20.63 -24.85 2.90
CA SER A 646 -19.85 -25.23 1.72
C SER A 646 -20.53 -26.37 0.93
N VAL A 647 -21.65 -26.04 0.27
CA VAL A 647 -22.53 -27.01 -0.43
C VAL A 647 -21.79 -27.85 -1.47
N ASP A 648 -20.85 -27.26 -2.20
CA ASP A 648 -20.09 -27.97 -3.24
C ASP A 648 -19.18 -29.05 -2.63
N LYS A 649 -18.43 -28.70 -1.58
CA LYS A 649 -17.61 -29.65 -0.81
C LYS A 649 -18.47 -30.72 -0.14
N PHE A 650 -19.62 -30.35 0.41
CA PHE A 650 -20.60 -31.32 0.92
C PHE A 650 -20.99 -32.35 -0.13
N ASN A 651 -21.37 -31.90 -1.34
CA ASN A 651 -21.78 -32.79 -2.42
C ASN A 651 -20.65 -33.72 -2.89
N SER A 652 -19.43 -33.19 -2.98
CA SER A 652 -18.25 -33.95 -3.40
C SER A 652 -17.88 -35.03 -2.37
N ILE A 653 -17.73 -34.63 -1.11
CA ILE A 653 -17.42 -35.54 0.00
C ILE A 653 -18.53 -36.57 0.21
N THR A 654 -19.80 -36.20 0.03
CA THR A 654 -20.92 -37.16 0.13
C THR A 654 -20.82 -38.26 -0.93
N LYS A 655 -20.38 -37.94 -2.16
CA LYS A 655 -20.10 -38.96 -3.18
C LYS A 655 -18.93 -39.86 -2.80
N ALA A 656 -17.92 -39.32 -2.13
CA ALA A 656 -16.80 -40.10 -1.61
C ALA A 656 -17.26 -41.09 -0.53
N MET A 657 -18.18 -40.69 0.36
CA MET A 657 -18.70 -41.53 1.45
C MET A 657 -19.63 -42.65 0.99
N LEU A 658 -20.35 -42.47 -0.12
CA LEU A 658 -21.42 -43.37 -0.55
C LEU A 658 -21.00 -44.28 -1.71
N ASN A 659 -21.50 -45.51 -1.72
CA ASN A 659 -21.38 -46.43 -2.86
C ASN A 659 -22.45 -46.14 -3.93
N GLU A 660 -22.40 -46.85 -5.07
CA GLU A 660 -23.36 -46.69 -6.18
C GLU A 660 -24.84 -46.91 -5.78
N LYS A 661 -25.09 -47.53 -4.62
CA LYS A 661 -26.42 -47.80 -4.06
C LYS A 661 -26.83 -46.79 -2.99
N GLY A 662 -26.05 -45.73 -2.77
CA GLY A 662 -26.31 -44.70 -1.75
C GLY A 662 -26.08 -45.18 -0.31
N GLN A 663 -25.36 -46.28 -0.11
CA GLN A 663 -24.98 -46.77 1.23
C GLN A 663 -23.56 -46.32 1.58
N LEU A 664 -23.27 -46.12 2.86
CA LEU A 664 -21.91 -45.83 3.32
C LEU A 664 -20.94 -46.91 2.81
N LYS A 665 -19.84 -46.49 2.16
CA LYS A 665 -18.79 -47.41 1.67
C LYS A 665 -18.16 -48.21 2.79
N ASN A 666 -18.11 -47.65 4.01
CA ASN A 666 -17.67 -48.32 5.21
C ASN A 666 -18.76 -48.22 6.31
N PRO A 667 -19.34 -49.34 6.79
CA PRO A 667 -20.07 -49.34 8.06
C PRO A 667 -19.04 -49.19 9.18
N THR A 668 -18.82 -47.95 9.62
CA THR A 668 -17.83 -47.62 10.64
C THR A 668 -18.08 -48.39 11.91
N TRP A 669 -17.03 -48.89 12.58
CA TRP A 669 -17.11 -49.62 13.85
C TRP A 669 -18.02 -48.94 14.88
N VAL A 670 -18.01 -47.60 14.88
CA VAL A 670 -18.88 -46.68 15.62
C VAL A 670 -20.39 -47.02 15.52
N LEU A 671 -20.87 -47.44 14.36
CA LEU A 671 -22.29 -47.72 14.11
C LEU A 671 -22.75 -49.08 14.63
N GLU A 672 -21.82 -50.02 14.84
CA GLU A 672 -22.10 -51.32 15.48
C GLU A 672 -22.03 -51.22 17.01
N THR A 673 -21.21 -50.30 17.55
CA THR A 673 -21.05 -50.06 19.01
C THR A 673 -22.31 -49.51 19.69
N LEU A 674 -23.15 -48.74 18.96
CA LEU A 674 -24.42 -48.14 19.42
C LEU A 674 -25.57 -49.17 19.63
N GLY A 675 -25.22 -50.44 19.85
CA GLY A 675 -26.05 -51.60 19.60
C GLY A 675 -26.47 -52.40 20.80
N ARG A 676 -25.56 -53.16 21.44
CA ARG A 676 -26.02 -54.32 22.26
C ARG A 676 -25.23 -54.77 23.50
N GLU A 677 -24.00 -54.33 23.79
CA GLU A 677 -23.20 -55.09 24.79
C GLU A 677 -22.39 -54.29 25.83
N PHE A 678 -22.34 -52.95 25.79
CA PHE A 678 -21.50 -52.17 26.73
C PHE A 678 -22.14 -51.93 28.11
N ASP A 679 -23.47 -51.74 28.19
CA ASP A 679 -24.17 -51.47 29.47
C ASP A 679 -24.15 -52.67 30.45
N SER A 680 -23.91 -53.89 29.97
CA SER A 680 -23.98 -55.11 30.80
C SER A 680 -22.68 -55.46 31.55
N PHE A 681 -21.63 -54.65 31.45
CA PHE A 681 -20.28 -55.00 31.91
C PHE A 681 -19.79 -54.26 33.16
N GLN A 682 -20.65 -53.49 33.85
CA GLN A 682 -20.29 -52.71 35.04
C GLN A 682 -19.77 -53.51 36.25
N ASP A 683 -19.79 -54.86 36.23
CA ASP A 683 -19.66 -55.70 37.44
C ASP A 683 -18.47 -56.70 37.50
N SER A 684 -17.53 -56.75 36.55
CA SER A 684 -16.36 -57.66 36.67
C SER A 684 -15.16 -56.99 37.34
N VAL A 685 -14.70 -57.57 38.45
CA VAL A 685 -13.55 -57.13 39.24
C VAL A 685 -12.26 -57.33 38.47
N PHE A 686 -11.46 -56.27 38.43
CA PHE A 686 -10.35 -56.10 37.53
C PHE A 686 -8.99 -56.51 38.24
N GLU A 687 -8.09 -57.34 37.58
CA GLU A 687 -6.57 -57.65 37.59
C GLU A 687 -5.38 -56.94 36.74
N SER A 688 -4.48 -56.09 37.31
CA SER A 688 -3.13 -55.49 36.95
C SER A 688 -2.90 -54.40 35.84
N VAL A 689 -2.55 -53.17 36.30
CA VAL A 689 -2.12 -51.98 35.53
C VAL A 689 -0.62 -51.98 35.17
N ASP A 690 0.18 -52.74 35.91
CA ASP A 690 1.65 -52.69 35.82
C ASP A 690 2.18 -53.15 34.45
N GLU A 691 1.54 -54.11 33.78
CA GLU A 691 1.93 -54.56 32.43
C GLU A 691 1.64 -53.49 31.35
N ALA A 692 0.55 -52.74 31.48
CA ALA A 692 0.22 -51.67 30.52
C ALA A 692 1.23 -50.53 30.62
N ILE A 693 1.63 -50.19 31.85
CA ILE A 693 2.69 -49.22 32.12
C ILE A 693 4.02 -49.74 31.61
N GLU A 694 4.33 -51.02 31.78
CA GLU A 694 5.55 -51.63 31.24
C GLU A 694 5.57 -51.58 29.70
N ASP A 695 4.44 -51.87 29.04
CA ASP A 695 4.32 -51.82 27.59
C ASP A 695 4.44 -50.38 27.05
N VAL A 696 3.83 -49.38 27.69
CA VAL A 696 4.03 -47.97 27.30
C VAL A 696 5.46 -47.51 27.64
N SER A 697 6.01 -47.87 28.80
CA SER A 697 7.37 -47.50 29.20
C SER A 697 8.44 -48.10 28.28
N LYS A 698 8.20 -49.32 27.76
CA LYS A 698 9.04 -49.98 26.73
C LYS A 698 9.03 -49.21 25.41
N LEU A 699 7.88 -48.68 24.99
CA LEU A 699 7.77 -47.87 23.77
C LEU A 699 8.52 -46.53 23.87
N TYR A 700 8.80 -46.08 25.09
CA TYR A 700 9.40 -44.78 25.38
C TYR A 700 10.78 -44.84 26.05
N ALA A 701 11.39 -46.03 26.14
CA ALA A 701 12.75 -46.25 26.65
C ALA A 701 13.03 -45.67 28.07
N GLU A 702 12.18 -46.01 29.06
CA GLU A 702 12.38 -45.71 30.50
C GLU A 702 12.77 -44.25 30.84
N SER A 703 11.98 -43.25 30.42
CA SER A 703 12.14 -41.87 30.90
C SER A 703 11.12 -41.51 31.98
N GLN A 704 11.52 -40.74 32.99
CA GLN A 704 10.62 -40.23 34.05
C GLN A 704 9.46 -39.37 33.51
N ASP A 705 9.54 -38.91 32.25
CA ASP A 705 8.56 -38.02 31.63
C ASP A 705 7.35 -38.75 31.01
N VAL A 706 7.47 -40.05 30.73
CA VAL A 706 6.43 -40.88 30.07
C VAL A 706 5.18 -40.99 30.93
N VAL A 707 5.38 -41.25 32.22
CA VAL A 707 4.31 -41.41 33.21
C VAL A 707 3.49 -40.13 33.33
N ARG A 708 4.16 -38.98 33.40
CA ARG A 708 3.51 -37.66 33.47
C ARG A 708 2.67 -37.38 32.23
N LYS A 709 3.20 -37.68 31.04
CA LYS A 709 2.49 -37.53 29.76
C LYS A 709 1.27 -38.45 29.68
N LEU A 710 1.41 -39.70 30.13
CA LEU A 710 0.31 -40.66 30.26
C LEU A 710 -0.81 -40.17 31.18
N GLU A 711 -0.47 -39.73 32.40
CA GLU A 711 -1.44 -39.17 33.35
C GLU A 711 -2.15 -37.96 32.78
N CYS A 712 -1.42 -37.09 32.07
CA CYS A 712 -1.98 -35.91 31.42
C CYS A 712 -2.98 -36.28 30.31
N ILE A 713 -2.61 -37.19 29.39
CA ILE A 713 -3.53 -37.66 28.34
C ILE A 713 -4.74 -38.35 28.96
N ALA A 714 -4.55 -39.22 29.95
CA ALA A 714 -5.66 -39.91 30.60
C ALA A 714 -6.64 -38.92 31.25
N LYS A 715 -6.13 -37.92 32.00
CA LYS A 715 -6.94 -36.86 32.63
C LYS A 715 -7.69 -36.01 31.62
N HIS A 716 -7.10 -35.73 30.45
CA HIS A 716 -7.65 -34.81 29.45
C HIS A 716 -8.20 -35.50 28.19
N ARG A 717 -8.40 -36.83 28.23
CA ARG A 717 -8.79 -37.69 27.09
C ARG A 717 -9.98 -37.16 26.30
N GLN A 718 -11.06 -36.78 27.00
CA GLN A 718 -12.27 -36.26 26.36
C GLN A 718 -12.01 -34.91 25.68
N THR A 719 -11.25 -34.02 26.33
CA THR A 719 -10.87 -32.72 25.74
C THR A 719 -10.01 -32.90 24.49
N ILE A 720 -9.13 -33.90 24.45
CA ILE A 720 -8.31 -34.24 23.27
C ILE A 720 -9.21 -34.74 22.13
N LEU A 721 -10.13 -35.66 22.41
CA LEU A 721 -11.07 -36.21 21.41
C LEU A 721 -12.03 -35.13 20.86
N GLU A 722 -12.41 -34.16 21.67
CA GLU A 722 -13.26 -33.03 21.25
C GLU A 722 -12.51 -31.93 20.48
N LEU A 723 -11.17 -31.91 20.51
CA LEU A 723 -10.37 -30.83 19.91
C LEU A 723 -10.64 -30.61 18.41
N PRO A 724 -10.71 -31.66 17.55
CA PRO A 724 -11.11 -31.47 16.16
C PRO A 724 -12.48 -30.80 16.01
N GLN A 725 -13.41 -31.09 16.93
CA GLN A 725 -14.74 -30.49 16.92
C GLN A 725 -14.67 -29.00 17.21
N LYS A 726 -13.84 -28.57 18.18
CA LYS A 726 -13.62 -27.14 18.47
C LYS A 726 -13.08 -26.39 17.24
N ILE A 727 -12.16 -27.00 16.48
CA ILE A 727 -11.66 -26.44 15.21
C ILE A 727 -12.78 -26.35 14.16
N SER A 728 -13.57 -27.41 13.97
CA SER A 728 -14.69 -27.37 13.02
C SER A 728 -15.74 -26.31 13.38
N ASN A 729 -15.92 -26.05 14.68
CA ASN A 729 -16.82 -25.01 15.20
C ASN A 729 -16.29 -23.59 14.99
N GLY A 730 -15.03 -23.43 14.58
CA GLY A 730 -14.37 -22.11 14.55
C GLY A 730 -14.21 -21.51 15.96
N ASP A 731 -14.15 -22.34 17.01
CA ASP A 731 -14.01 -21.86 18.39
C ASP A 731 -12.53 -21.69 18.75
N VAL A 732 -11.93 -20.65 18.19
CA VAL A 732 -10.51 -20.31 18.33
C VAL A 732 -10.12 -20.15 19.81
N ASP A 733 -10.95 -19.47 20.60
CA ASP A 733 -10.71 -19.28 22.02
C ASP A 733 -10.58 -20.61 22.78
N ALA A 734 -11.35 -21.63 22.38
CA ALA A 734 -11.26 -22.97 22.95
C ALA A 734 -9.95 -23.67 22.56
N VAL A 735 -9.47 -23.49 21.32
CA VAL A 735 -8.19 -24.03 20.85
C VAL A 735 -7.02 -23.37 21.57
N GLU A 736 -7.00 -22.04 21.68
CA GLU A 736 -5.98 -21.30 22.42
C GLU A 736 -5.98 -21.65 23.91
N THR A 737 -7.17 -21.84 24.50
CA THR A 737 -7.30 -22.30 25.88
C THR A 737 -6.75 -23.71 26.06
N PHE A 738 -7.01 -24.61 25.11
CA PHE A 738 -6.44 -25.96 25.11
C PHE A 738 -4.91 -25.90 25.06
N ILE A 739 -4.33 -25.05 24.21
CA ILE A 739 -2.88 -24.89 24.10
C ILE A 739 -2.27 -24.32 25.40
N ASP A 740 -2.89 -23.27 25.96
CA ASP A 740 -2.42 -22.61 27.18
C ASP A 740 -2.64 -23.46 28.46
N THR A 741 -3.39 -24.56 28.40
CA THR A 741 -3.71 -25.42 29.55
C THR A 741 -3.28 -26.87 29.33
N VAL A 742 -4.04 -27.65 28.56
CA VAL A 742 -3.83 -29.09 28.34
C VAL A 742 -2.49 -29.34 27.65
N LEU A 743 -2.17 -28.62 26.57
CA LEU A 743 -0.90 -28.82 25.87
C LEU A 743 0.27 -28.34 26.72
N MET A 744 0.13 -27.24 27.44
CA MET A 744 1.15 -26.76 28.38
C MET A 744 1.43 -27.80 29.49
N ASP A 745 0.40 -28.46 30.00
CA ASP A 745 0.53 -29.54 30.97
C ASP A 745 1.13 -30.82 30.35
N PHE A 746 0.87 -31.11 29.07
CA PHE A 746 1.39 -32.29 28.37
C PHE A 746 2.84 -32.10 27.91
N ASP A 747 3.10 -31.07 27.11
CA ASP A 747 4.39 -30.73 26.51
C ASP A 747 4.57 -29.19 26.44
N PRO A 748 5.20 -28.59 27.47
CA PRO A 748 5.38 -27.15 27.55
C PRO A 748 6.16 -26.54 26.39
N ASP A 749 7.10 -27.29 25.83
CA ASP A 749 7.94 -26.79 24.73
C ASP A 749 7.16 -26.78 23.43
N TRP A 750 6.32 -27.79 23.19
CA TRP A 750 5.39 -27.79 22.06
C TRP A 750 4.34 -26.66 22.18
N ALA A 751 3.80 -26.41 23.36
CA ALA A 751 2.87 -25.29 23.57
C ALA A 751 3.51 -23.93 23.25
N LYS A 752 4.76 -23.71 23.67
CA LYS A 752 5.52 -22.50 23.36
C LYS A 752 5.86 -22.38 21.88
N GLU A 753 6.20 -23.50 21.24
CA GLU A 753 6.47 -23.56 19.79
C GLU A 753 5.27 -23.02 19.01
N ILE A 754 4.06 -23.49 19.32
CA ILE A 754 2.83 -23.03 18.64
C ILE A 754 2.58 -21.54 18.89
N LYS A 755 2.66 -21.09 20.15
CA LYS A 755 2.30 -19.72 20.54
C LYS A 755 3.16 -18.64 19.90
N GLY A 756 4.42 -18.96 19.56
CA GLY A 756 5.36 -18.05 18.91
C GLY A 756 5.58 -18.34 17.43
N HIS A 757 4.83 -19.26 16.83
CA HIS A 757 5.12 -19.77 15.49
C HIS A 757 4.81 -18.73 14.40
N GLU A 758 5.71 -18.60 13.42
CA GLU A 758 5.54 -17.67 12.28
C GLU A 758 4.28 -17.94 11.44
N GLN A 759 3.88 -19.22 11.33
CA GLN A 759 2.72 -19.64 10.55
C GLN A 759 1.40 -19.59 11.33
N PHE A 760 1.38 -19.30 12.64
CA PHE A 760 0.13 -19.30 13.41
C PHE A 760 -0.92 -18.30 12.85
N PRO A 761 -0.55 -17.05 12.46
CA PRO A 761 -1.50 -16.15 11.79
C PRO A 761 -2.06 -16.67 10.46
N ASN A 762 -1.27 -17.44 9.71
CA ASN A 762 -1.71 -18.08 8.47
C ASN A 762 -2.63 -19.27 8.77
N ALA A 763 -2.32 -20.08 9.79
CA ALA A 763 -3.21 -21.12 10.30
C ALA A 763 -4.57 -20.55 10.72
N MET A 764 -4.59 -19.36 11.33
CA MET A 764 -5.83 -18.67 11.65
C MET A 764 -6.67 -18.32 10.42
N ALA A 765 -6.04 -17.92 9.31
CA ALA A 765 -6.75 -17.69 8.05
C ALA A 765 -7.38 -18.98 7.51
N ILE A 766 -6.68 -20.11 7.63
CA ILE A 766 -7.16 -21.44 7.23
C ILE A 766 -8.30 -21.92 8.12
N ILE A 767 -8.18 -21.77 9.44
CA ILE A 767 -9.22 -22.17 10.42
C ILE A 767 -10.50 -21.37 10.21
N GLU A 768 -10.43 -20.10 9.80
CA GLU A 768 -11.59 -19.27 9.51
C GLU A 768 -12.22 -19.59 8.14
N ASP A 769 -11.47 -20.11 7.18
CA ASP A 769 -11.98 -20.47 5.86
C ASP A 769 -12.80 -21.77 5.88
N HIS A 770 -14.08 -21.68 5.50
CA HIS A 770 -15.06 -22.75 5.68
C HIS A 770 -14.75 -23.97 4.81
N ASP A 771 -14.51 -23.74 3.53
CA ASP A 771 -14.32 -24.78 2.53
C ASP A 771 -13.05 -25.60 2.83
N THR A 772 -12.03 -24.93 3.37
CA THR A 772 -10.75 -25.54 3.72
C THR A 772 -10.81 -26.36 5.01
N ILE A 773 -11.14 -25.73 6.14
CA ILE A 773 -11.02 -26.38 7.44
C ILE A 773 -12.07 -27.48 7.63
N LEU A 774 -13.29 -27.28 7.13
CA LEU A 774 -14.36 -28.27 7.26
C LEU A 774 -14.07 -29.51 6.41
N THR A 775 -13.48 -29.33 5.22
CA THR A 775 -13.02 -30.44 4.38
C THR A 775 -11.94 -31.25 5.10
N TYR A 776 -10.92 -30.59 5.64
CA TYR A 776 -9.85 -31.25 6.39
C TYR A 776 -10.38 -32.07 7.58
N VAL A 777 -11.18 -31.43 8.44
CA VAL A 777 -11.71 -32.08 9.66
C VAL A 777 -12.68 -33.22 9.31
N THR A 778 -13.43 -33.11 8.21
CA THR A 778 -14.32 -34.18 7.75
C THR A 778 -13.53 -35.38 7.26
N TYR A 779 -12.46 -35.21 6.48
CA TYR A 779 -11.61 -36.34 6.08
C TYR A 779 -10.86 -36.95 7.26
N LEU A 780 -10.36 -36.13 8.19
CA LEU A 780 -9.77 -36.61 9.44
C LEU A 780 -10.76 -37.51 10.21
N SER A 781 -12.00 -37.06 10.40
CA SER A 781 -13.00 -37.82 11.13
C SER A 781 -13.36 -39.13 10.40
N LEU A 782 -13.51 -39.09 9.08
CA LEU A 782 -13.76 -40.29 8.27
C LEU A 782 -12.62 -41.30 8.33
N MET A 783 -11.37 -40.84 8.29
CA MET A 783 -10.20 -41.72 8.40
C MET A 783 -10.11 -42.36 9.78
N LEU A 784 -10.38 -41.60 10.85
CA LEU A 784 -10.43 -42.14 12.23
C LEU A 784 -11.53 -43.22 12.38
N GLU A 785 -12.69 -43.02 11.77
CA GLU A 785 -13.75 -44.02 11.78
C GLU A 785 -13.47 -45.25 10.91
N ALA A 786 -12.61 -45.11 9.90
CA ALA A 786 -12.24 -46.21 9.02
C ALA A 786 -11.26 -47.20 9.67
N ILE A 787 -10.63 -46.81 10.78
CA ILE A 787 -9.66 -47.61 11.51
C ILE A 787 -10.32 -48.21 12.75
N PRO A 788 -10.59 -49.52 12.80
CA PRO A 788 -11.26 -50.12 13.95
C PRO A 788 -10.33 -50.25 15.17
N PRO A 789 -10.87 -50.30 16.41
CA PRO A 789 -10.06 -50.33 17.63
C PRO A 789 -9.03 -51.49 17.69
N ASN A 790 -9.39 -52.65 17.14
CA ASN A 790 -8.50 -53.82 17.08
C ASN A 790 -7.21 -53.57 16.29
N PHE A 791 -7.18 -52.63 15.35
CA PHE A 791 -5.96 -52.23 14.65
C PHE A 791 -4.93 -51.62 15.61
N TYR A 792 -5.38 -50.69 16.46
CA TYR A 792 -4.51 -50.00 17.42
C TYR A 792 -3.97 -50.98 18.46
N PHE A 793 -4.78 -51.95 18.91
CA PHE A 793 -4.34 -53.01 19.81
C PHE A 793 -3.40 -54.02 19.15
N TYR A 794 -3.63 -54.35 17.87
CA TYR A 794 -2.77 -55.28 17.13
C TYR A 794 -1.32 -54.78 17.02
N TYR A 795 -1.14 -53.48 16.78
CA TYR A 795 0.18 -52.86 16.62
C TYR A 795 0.74 -52.25 17.92
N GLY A 796 -0.11 -51.71 18.79
CA GLY A 796 0.29 -50.99 20.00
C GLY A 796 0.06 -51.75 21.31
N GLY A 797 -0.59 -52.92 21.31
CA GLY A 797 -0.98 -53.61 22.54
C GLY A 797 -1.84 -52.71 23.44
N LYS A 798 -1.62 -52.77 24.76
CA LYS A 798 -2.30 -51.89 25.74
C LYS A 798 -1.94 -50.40 25.55
N ALA A 799 -0.84 -50.08 24.87
CA ALA A 799 -0.46 -48.70 24.55
C ALA A 799 -1.21 -48.12 23.33
N GLY A 800 -1.99 -48.92 22.60
CA GLY A 800 -2.72 -48.49 21.41
C GLY A 800 -3.69 -47.33 21.66
N THR A 801 -4.37 -47.30 22.82
CA THR A 801 -5.28 -46.22 23.27
C THR A 801 -4.56 -44.89 23.47
N TYR A 802 -3.33 -44.95 23.99
CA TYR A 802 -2.51 -43.77 24.17
C TYR A 802 -2.00 -43.24 22.81
N LEU A 803 -1.56 -44.14 21.93
CA LEU A 803 -1.03 -43.77 20.61
C LEU A 803 -2.09 -43.13 19.70
N ILE A 804 -3.36 -43.52 19.78
CA ILE A 804 -4.44 -42.86 19.02
C ILE A 804 -4.71 -41.43 19.53
N LEU A 805 -4.71 -41.20 20.85
CA LEU A 805 -4.90 -39.85 21.40
C LEU A 805 -3.74 -38.93 21.05
N GLU A 806 -2.50 -39.43 21.10
CA GLU A 806 -1.32 -38.68 20.66
C GLU A 806 -1.32 -38.43 19.15
N LEU A 807 -1.83 -39.38 18.34
CA LEU A 807 -2.02 -39.20 16.90
C LEU A 807 -2.98 -38.05 16.63
N ILE A 808 -4.17 -38.08 17.24
CA ILE A 808 -5.19 -37.03 17.08
C ILE A 808 -4.61 -35.69 17.50
N LEU A 809 -3.97 -35.63 18.66
CA LEU A 809 -3.31 -34.42 19.15
C LEU A 809 -2.29 -33.88 18.14
N THR A 810 -1.43 -34.75 17.59
CA THR A 810 -0.39 -34.37 16.63
C THR A 810 -0.96 -33.84 15.33
N VAL A 811 -1.92 -34.56 14.72
CA VAL A 811 -2.52 -34.18 13.44
C VAL A 811 -3.32 -32.88 13.55
N VAL A 812 -4.02 -32.69 14.67
CA VAL A 812 -4.88 -31.52 14.90
C VAL A 812 -4.05 -30.28 15.23
N LEU A 813 -3.03 -30.41 16.08
CA LEU A 813 -2.13 -29.29 16.41
C LEU A 813 -1.19 -28.92 15.27
N ALA A 814 -0.91 -29.85 14.34
CA ALA A 814 -0.15 -29.55 13.13
C ALA A 814 -0.80 -28.45 12.28
N ILE A 815 -2.13 -28.28 12.35
CA ILE A 815 -2.84 -27.19 11.67
C ILE A 815 -2.33 -25.83 12.20
N CYS A 816 -2.06 -25.70 13.50
CA CYS A 816 -1.63 -24.45 14.13
C CYS A 816 -0.23 -24.00 13.66
N THR A 817 0.58 -24.92 13.13
CA THR A 817 1.91 -24.65 12.57
C THR A 817 1.99 -24.85 11.06
N LEU A 818 0.85 -25.14 10.39
CA LEU A 818 0.77 -25.54 8.99
C LEU A 818 1.75 -26.67 8.63
N GLY A 819 1.86 -27.66 9.52
CA GLY A 819 2.67 -28.86 9.31
C GLY A 819 4.13 -28.75 9.75
N THR A 820 4.62 -27.56 10.11
CA THR A 820 5.99 -27.40 10.62
C THR A 820 6.20 -28.24 11.88
N GLY A 821 7.23 -29.09 11.85
CA GLY A 821 7.57 -30.03 12.92
C GLY A 821 6.65 -31.26 13.04
N ALA A 822 5.55 -31.33 12.29
CA ALA A 822 4.58 -32.43 12.39
C ALA A 822 5.13 -33.75 11.83
N ALA A 823 5.84 -33.70 10.70
CA ALA A 823 6.42 -34.90 10.06
C ALA A 823 7.38 -35.67 11.00
N ALA A 824 8.21 -34.96 11.78
CA ALA A 824 9.11 -35.58 12.75
C ALA A 824 8.35 -36.27 13.90
N ARG A 825 7.29 -35.62 14.41
CA ARG A 825 6.41 -36.16 15.46
C ARG A 825 5.67 -37.41 14.97
N ILE A 826 5.14 -37.36 13.75
CA ILE A 826 4.51 -38.51 13.10
C ILE A 826 5.50 -39.64 12.87
N ALA A 827 6.71 -39.38 12.36
CA ALA A 827 7.72 -40.42 12.19
C ALA A 827 8.06 -41.12 13.52
N THR A 828 8.17 -40.37 14.62
CA THR A 828 8.39 -40.95 15.96
C THR A 828 7.18 -41.75 16.44
N LEU A 829 5.96 -41.31 16.14
CA LEU A 829 4.73 -42.04 16.46
C LEU A 829 4.59 -43.34 15.66
N VAL A 830 4.85 -43.29 14.35
CA VAL A 830 4.85 -44.47 13.45
C VAL A 830 5.89 -45.50 13.88
N ALA A 831 7.09 -45.06 14.28
CA ALA A 831 8.11 -45.95 14.82
C ALA A 831 7.62 -46.70 16.07
N ARG A 832 6.82 -46.05 16.93
CA ARG A 832 6.23 -46.67 18.13
C ARG A 832 5.15 -47.69 17.77
N PHE A 833 4.30 -47.40 16.79
CA PHE A 833 3.36 -48.40 16.25
C PHE A 833 4.06 -49.62 15.63
N ALA A 834 5.19 -49.41 14.94
CA ALA A 834 5.96 -50.50 14.34
C ALA A 834 6.68 -51.37 15.40
N ALA A 835 7.01 -50.82 16.56
CA ALA A 835 7.73 -51.50 17.63
C ALA A 835 6.86 -52.41 18.51
N GLY A 836 5.54 -52.22 18.57
CA GLY A 836 4.64 -52.88 19.54
C GLY A 836 4.07 -54.26 19.14
N ALA A 837 4.55 -54.90 18.07
CA ALA A 837 3.89 -56.08 17.49
C ALA A 837 3.94 -57.36 18.36
N LYS A 838 2.86 -57.66 19.11
CA LYS A 838 2.54 -59.01 19.62
C LYS A 838 1.52 -59.69 18.69
N LYS A 839 1.95 -60.71 17.95
CA LYS A 839 1.10 -61.49 17.03
C LYS A 839 0.18 -62.44 17.78
N VAL A 840 -1.07 -62.05 18.02
CA VAL A 840 -2.07 -62.92 18.69
C VAL A 840 -2.81 -63.83 17.69
N LYS A 841 -3.03 -63.39 16.43
CA LYS A 841 -3.51 -64.23 15.29
C LYS A 841 -3.21 -63.53 13.94
N GLY A 842 -3.18 -64.27 12.83
CA GLY A 842 -2.85 -63.72 11.52
C GLY A 842 -4.05 -63.05 10.83
N ILE A 843 -4.06 -61.72 10.75
CA ILE A 843 -5.04 -60.94 9.96
C ILE A 843 -4.53 -60.84 8.51
N ARG A 844 -5.41 -61.09 7.53
CA ARG A 844 -5.04 -60.98 6.11
C ARG A 844 -4.71 -59.53 5.78
N ASN A 845 -3.61 -59.33 5.03
CA ASN A 845 -3.15 -58.01 4.58
C ASN A 845 -2.83 -56.99 5.69
N ALA A 846 -2.59 -57.43 6.94
CA ALA A 846 -2.31 -56.52 8.06
C ALA A 846 -1.17 -55.53 7.79
N ALA A 847 -0.05 -56.00 7.21
CA ALA A 847 1.08 -55.13 6.84
C ALA A 847 0.70 -54.07 5.78
N LYS A 848 -0.21 -54.41 4.87
CA LYS A 848 -0.71 -53.47 3.86
C LYS A 848 -1.63 -52.43 4.50
N ALA A 849 -2.50 -52.85 5.42
CA ALA A 849 -3.33 -51.95 6.21
C ALA A 849 -2.50 -50.96 7.04
N PHE A 850 -1.39 -51.43 7.63
CA PHE A 850 -0.46 -50.58 8.37
C PHE A 850 0.24 -49.54 7.48
N ASP A 851 0.71 -49.94 6.30
CA ASP A 851 1.28 -49.03 5.30
C ASP A 851 0.26 -47.98 4.83
N SER A 852 -0.99 -48.40 4.59
CA SER A 852 -2.08 -47.48 4.21
C SER A 852 -2.49 -46.54 5.34
N PHE A 853 -2.42 -46.98 6.61
CA PHE A 853 -2.59 -46.10 7.77
C PHE A 853 -1.50 -45.03 7.85
N ILE A 854 -0.23 -45.42 7.72
CA ILE A 854 0.90 -44.47 7.71
C ILE A 854 0.70 -43.44 6.61
N LYS A 855 0.41 -43.90 5.38
CA LYS A 855 0.17 -43.03 4.22
C LYS A 855 -1.01 -42.08 4.42
N ALA A 856 -2.09 -42.52 5.07
CA ALA A 856 -3.23 -41.67 5.35
C ALA A 856 -2.87 -40.55 6.33
N VAL A 857 -2.11 -40.88 7.38
CA VAL A 857 -1.59 -39.88 8.34
C VAL A 857 -0.60 -38.93 7.69
N GLU A 858 0.34 -39.45 6.89
CA GLU A 858 1.28 -38.63 6.10
C GLU A 858 0.52 -37.69 5.15
N SER A 859 -0.49 -38.19 4.45
CA SER A 859 -1.32 -37.36 3.55
C SER A 859 -2.02 -36.22 4.29
N LEU A 860 -2.51 -36.44 5.52
CA LEU A 860 -3.08 -35.38 6.35
C LEU A 860 -2.05 -34.30 6.74
N ILE A 861 -0.78 -34.66 6.89
CA ILE A 861 0.28 -33.70 7.18
C ILE A 861 0.78 -33.01 5.91
N ASP A 862 0.95 -33.75 4.82
CA ASP A 862 1.51 -33.24 3.57
C ASP A 862 0.63 -32.15 2.96
N VAL A 863 -0.71 -32.29 3.03
CA VAL A 863 -1.65 -31.26 2.56
C VAL A 863 -1.57 -29.95 3.34
N LEU A 864 -0.95 -29.92 4.52
CA LEU A 864 -0.75 -28.67 5.26
C LEU A 864 0.26 -27.73 4.57
N SER A 865 1.14 -28.28 3.73
CA SER A 865 2.01 -27.47 2.87
C SER A 865 1.22 -26.75 1.76
N ASP A 866 0.22 -27.42 1.18
CA ASP A 866 -0.73 -26.79 0.25
C ASP A 866 -1.58 -25.72 0.96
N TYR A 867 -1.91 -25.93 2.24
CA TYR A 867 -2.58 -24.90 3.05
C TYR A 867 -1.70 -23.69 3.37
N GLN A 868 -0.37 -23.85 3.42
CA GLN A 868 0.52 -22.71 3.47
C GLN A 868 0.44 -21.89 2.19
N GLU A 869 0.48 -22.51 1.01
CA GLU A 869 0.27 -21.81 -0.26
C GLU A 869 -1.12 -21.14 -0.32
N LEU A 870 -2.15 -21.83 0.17
CA LEU A 870 -3.50 -21.30 0.24
C LEU A 870 -3.58 -20.06 1.13
N ALA A 871 -2.90 -20.05 2.28
CA ALA A 871 -2.89 -18.90 3.18
C ALA A 871 -2.28 -17.65 2.51
N GLU A 872 -1.24 -17.82 1.68
CA GLU A 872 -0.67 -16.72 0.88
C GLU A 872 -1.68 -16.12 -0.11
N LYS A 873 -2.64 -16.93 -0.59
CA LYS A 873 -3.75 -16.45 -1.43
C LYS A 873 -4.86 -15.79 -0.59
N LEU A 874 -5.20 -16.35 0.56
CA LEU A 874 -6.24 -15.82 1.45
C LEU A 874 -5.93 -14.40 1.96
N VAL A 875 -4.65 -14.08 2.14
CA VAL A 875 -4.16 -12.74 2.53
C VAL A 875 -4.49 -11.66 1.48
N LYS A 876 -4.75 -12.05 0.23
CA LYS A 876 -5.11 -11.17 -0.89
C LYS A 876 -6.62 -11.07 -1.13
N ARG A 877 -7.42 -11.70 -0.28
CA ARG A 877 -8.90 -11.70 -0.35
C ARG A 877 -9.46 -10.36 0.17
N PRO A 878 -10.57 -9.84 -0.36
CA PRO A 878 -11.17 -8.64 0.19
C PRO A 878 -11.72 -8.88 1.62
N LEU A 879 -11.35 -8.00 2.55
CA LEU A 879 -11.79 -8.04 3.96
C LEU A 879 -12.70 -6.85 4.35
N GLY A 880 -13.14 -6.06 3.37
CA GLY A 880 -14.03 -4.91 3.58
C GLY A 880 -13.27 -3.60 3.78
N LYS A 881 -13.90 -2.64 4.48
CA LYS A 881 -13.31 -1.31 4.73
C LYS A 881 -13.69 -0.75 6.09
N PHE A 882 -12.81 0.08 6.65
CA PHE A 882 -13.04 0.77 7.91
C PHE A 882 -12.49 2.20 7.88
N LYS A 883 -12.98 3.04 8.78
CA LYS A 883 -12.64 4.47 8.84
C LYS A 883 -12.18 4.85 10.23
N GLY A 884 -11.32 5.86 10.30
CA GLY A 884 -10.79 6.38 11.55
C GLY A 884 -10.19 7.76 11.39
N LYS A 885 -9.64 8.27 12.49
CA LYS A 885 -8.97 9.57 12.55
C LYS A 885 -7.48 9.41 12.27
N PRO A 886 -6.81 10.43 11.73
CA PRO A 886 -5.36 10.47 11.67
C PRO A 886 -4.75 10.75 13.06
N VAL A 887 -3.41 10.68 13.14
CA VAL A 887 -2.57 10.89 14.33
C VAL A 887 -2.85 9.87 15.44
N THR A 888 -3.15 8.63 15.06
CA THR A 888 -3.44 7.55 16.00
C THR A 888 -3.32 6.18 15.34
N THR A 889 -3.42 5.12 16.13
CA THR A 889 -3.59 3.74 15.65
C THR A 889 -5.07 3.47 15.31
N MET A 890 -5.32 3.05 14.08
CA MET A 890 -6.61 2.53 13.65
C MET A 890 -6.62 1.00 13.72
N THR A 891 -7.41 0.44 14.64
CA THR A 891 -7.51 -1.01 14.85
C THR A 891 -8.73 -1.60 14.12
N ALA A 892 -8.50 -2.54 13.20
CA ALA A 892 -9.49 -3.46 12.65
C ALA A 892 -9.44 -4.79 13.40
N LYS A 893 -10.62 -5.28 13.84
CA LYS A 893 -10.77 -6.58 14.50
C LYS A 893 -11.58 -7.53 13.62
N LYS A 894 -10.96 -8.62 13.17
CA LYS A 894 -11.64 -9.71 12.47
C LYS A 894 -12.27 -10.63 13.51
N LYS A 895 -13.60 -10.63 13.60
CA LYS A 895 -14.33 -11.51 14.52
C LYS A 895 -14.26 -12.94 14.03
N ALA A 896 -13.97 -13.88 14.93
CA ALA A 896 -14.04 -15.30 14.63
C ALA A 896 -15.46 -15.71 14.28
N VAL A 897 -15.62 -16.52 13.25
CA VAL A 897 -16.92 -17.04 12.83
C VAL A 897 -17.20 -18.35 13.56
N LYS A 898 -17.97 -18.29 14.66
CA LYS A 898 -18.50 -19.51 15.28
C LYS A 898 -19.51 -20.17 14.35
N ARG A 899 -19.35 -21.48 14.16
CA ARG A 899 -20.14 -22.30 13.23
C ARG A 899 -21.05 -23.24 14.00
N ASP A 900 -22.34 -23.15 13.70
CA ASP A 900 -23.35 -24.03 14.25
C ASP A 900 -23.86 -24.98 13.17
N ALA A 901 -24.10 -26.23 13.55
CA ALA A 901 -24.75 -27.22 12.70
C ALA A 901 -26.18 -27.46 13.17
N SER A 902 -27.15 -27.29 12.26
CA SER A 902 -28.51 -27.78 12.40
C SER A 902 -28.64 -29.14 11.70
N CYS A 903 -29.53 -30.01 12.19
CA CYS A 903 -29.75 -31.31 11.57
C CYS A 903 -30.20 -31.13 10.11
N ARG A 904 -29.53 -31.77 9.15
CA ARG A 904 -29.85 -31.65 7.72
C ARG A 904 -31.20 -32.26 7.33
N LEU A 905 -31.76 -33.16 8.17
CA LEU A 905 -33.04 -33.82 7.91
C LEU A 905 -34.24 -33.00 8.41
N CYS A 906 -34.16 -32.45 9.63
CA CYS A 906 -35.29 -31.76 10.27
C CYS A 906 -35.04 -30.28 10.58
N HIS A 907 -33.83 -29.77 10.31
CA HIS A 907 -33.37 -28.41 10.59
C HIS A 907 -33.44 -27.99 12.07
N SER A 908 -33.52 -28.96 13.00
CA SER A 908 -33.48 -28.70 14.43
C SER A 908 -32.04 -28.43 14.91
N ASN A 909 -31.91 -27.51 15.86
CA ASN A 909 -30.64 -27.26 16.58
C ASN A 909 -30.52 -28.11 17.86
N GLN A 910 -31.51 -28.95 18.17
CA GLN A 910 -31.54 -29.75 19.40
C GLN A 910 -30.77 -31.07 19.28
N HIS A 911 -30.50 -31.54 18.06
CA HIS A 911 -29.75 -32.76 17.80
C HIS A 911 -28.97 -32.64 16.48
N LYS A 912 -27.98 -33.50 16.28
CA LYS A 912 -27.27 -33.64 15.00
C LYS A 912 -27.98 -34.63 14.10
N THR A 913 -27.63 -34.66 12.82
CA THR A 913 -28.18 -35.66 11.92
C THR A 913 -27.70 -37.06 12.31
N PRO A 914 -28.60 -38.00 12.64
CA PRO A 914 -28.21 -39.36 12.93
C PRO A 914 -27.50 -40.00 11.73
N ARG A 915 -26.41 -40.74 11.97
CA ARG A 915 -25.84 -41.61 10.94
C ARG A 915 -26.69 -42.87 10.77
N TYR A 916 -26.92 -43.26 9.53
CA TYR A 916 -27.65 -44.50 9.20
C TYR A 916 -26.84 -45.73 9.61
N LYS A 917 -27.48 -46.67 10.31
CA LYS A 917 -26.89 -47.97 10.67
C LYS A 917 -26.87 -48.91 9.45
N ARG A 918 -25.99 -49.92 9.50
CA ARG A 918 -25.93 -50.98 8.47
C ARG A 918 -27.29 -51.68 8.37
N GLY A 919 -27.96 -51.53 7.22
CA GLY A 919 -29.24 -52.19 6.93
C GLY A 919 -30.52 -51.37 7.17
N GLU A 920 -30.43 -50.13 7.63
CA GLU A 920 -31.59 -49.22 7.70
C GLU A 920 -31.76 -48.47 6.37
N LEU A 921 -32.85 -48.79 5.66
CA LEU A 921 -33.36 -48.03 4.51
C LEU A 921 -34.63 -47.32 4.98
N GLU A 922 -34.63 -45.98 5.01
CA GLU A 922 -35.89 -45.25 4.95
C GLU A 922 -36.35 -45.22 3.49
N TYR A 923 -37.45 -45.92 3.21
CA TYR A 923 -38.27 -45.59 2.05
C TYR A 923 -38.90 -44.23 2.31
N ILE A 924 -38.55 -43.23 1.50
CA ILE A 924 -39.38 -42.03 1.31
C ILE A 924 -40.60 -42.42 0.47
#